data_AF-A0A6G2S4P6-F1
#
_entry.id   AF-A0A6G2S4P6-F1
#
_cell.length_a   1.000
_cell.length_b   1.000
_cell.length_c   1.000
_cell.angle_alpha   90.00
_cell.angle_beta   90.00
_cell.angle_gamma   90.00
#
_symmetry.space_group_name_H-M   'P 1'
#
loop_
_entity.id
_entity.type
_entity.pdbx_description
1 polymer ?
#
loop_
_entity_poly.entity_id
_entity_poly.type
_entity_poly.pdbx_seq_one_letter_code
_entity_poly.pdbx_strand_id
1 'polypeptide(L)'
;AGHSVGEIAAAVVAGVLSLEHAARLVVTRGRLMQALPAGGAMAAIAATEDEVRVLTDVEPAVAVAAVNGPRAVVVSGAVEAVERIAGHWRDQGRRTTRLRVSHAFHSPLMAPMLDEFRSLLGELSFAEPRIPVSPAAESGHPFASPEYWLDHARHAVRFADAVAGLDSADVLVEVGPDAVLTPPLTDRAAVPSARRGQDEVVALVTAVGAAHAHGTPVDWSALLTPRPPVPLPTYPFQRQTYWLTGAAPRTAAHATTDRDGSFWDAVEQQDHAALTETLGAPAALLPVLPELADWHRESRRRETQDSWRYRVAWHPAAEPVTAAQVPGTWLVLLPEGGVPEQADTLRALTRIVADAVTVETGTDRAKARTALTAAAAGAPPLSGVIALVEEPEPLLVLLQALGDAEIGARLWCLTRGAVATAAGEEPLTRPAAAWGLGRVASLEHPDRWGGLIDLPRTLDDRTTALLAGLLTGDGTEDQVALRAGGVLRRRVVPAPAPAPVRTWKPTGTVLITGGTGSLGGHVARWLVTRGATSLVLLSRSGEQAPGAADLAAELTEAGARVRVVAADVAAREEMTALVRGLAADGQPVRAVFHAAGVGQNTPLAAMDLAEFRAVAAAKTAGADVLDALFPDDALDAFVLFSSVSGVWGSGHYAAYAAGNAHLDALAERRRARGVTATAVAWGVWDGSAMVGPEGGHQLRRRGLVPMPPADGICALERALDGDEATLVVADVDWEPFLAGYTAARPRPLIGELPRVRELLAARHETAPATDHQDVRRRLAALPAEQRHEELAALVRGTVAAVLGHPDAASVGDHQPFVELGFDSLSAVEVRSRLNLATGLDLPAMLVFDHPTVTDVCTFLHQALDQGAPTPATATTASVDAAESFAAVYRQVALRGHMTEVEALLSGASGLRRRFTDPSQAPTGTGYVRLAKGDRGPAVVCLPPFAPVEQSLQFARLSTFFRDRRDLSMVTVPGFLPDEPLAAGIDVLVDVLADATLRCADGRPFAMLGYSSSGWLAHGVAARLESAGTPAQGVVLLDTYLPDSMPLSVRQAMTYEVNERRARFTTMNFTSLTALGSYRKLFRGWTPEPIAAPTLFLRPEDCIPGDPQAPPITEDWRAHWPLPHTEAVVPGDHCTIVAENAGEAAAVVHDWLDTL
;
A
#
# COMPACT_ATOMS: atom_id res chain seq x y z
N ALA A 1 0.61 -5.53 -54.69
CA ALA A 1 -0.50 -4.93 -55.45
C ALA A 1 -0.89 -3.61 -54.81
N GLY A 2 -1.62 -2.74 -55.50
CA GLY A 2 -2.23 -1.55 -54.91
C GLY A 2 -3.58 -1.25 -55.58
N HIS A 3 -4.43 -0.46 -54.91
CA HIS A 3 -5.72 -0.05 -55.46
C HIS A 3 -5.63 1.39 -55.97
N SER A 4 -5.82 1.60 -57.28
CA SER A 4 -5.81 2.92 -57.90
C SER A 4 -4.54 3.71 -57.50
N VAL A 5 -4.65 4.91 -56.93
CA VAL A 5 -3.49 5.70 -56.48
C VAL A 5 -2.56 4.95 -55.52
N GLY A 6 -3.06 3.99 -54.75
CA GLY A 6 -2.25 3.14 -53.88
C GLY A 6 -1.25 2.26 -54.64
N GLU A 7 -1.47 2.02 -55.93
CA GLU A 7 -0.52 1.29 -56.79
C GLU A 7 0.77 2.08 -57.04
N ILE A 8 0.74 3.41 -56.95
CA ILE A 8 1.95 4.25 -57.02
C ILE A 8 2.82 4.00 -55.79
N ALA A 9 2.22 3.87 -54.60
CA ALA A 9 2.97 3.52 -53.39
C ALA A 9 3.58 2.11 -53.49
N ALA A 10 2.83 1.15 -54.05
CA ALA A 10 3.35 -0.18 -54.33
C ALA A 10 4.54 -0.15 -55.30
N ALA A 11 4.51 0.69 -56.33
CA ALA A 11 5.62 0.89 -57.26
C ALA A 11 6.87 1.48 -56.58
N VAL A 12 6.70 2.39 -55.61
CA VAL A 12 7.83 2.91 -54.81
C VAL A 12 8.45 1.82 -53.96
N VAL A 13 7.63 1.05 -53.23
CA VAL A 13 8.10 -0.06 -52.39
C VAL A 13 8.82 -1.13 -53.23
N ALA A 14 8.32 -1.40 -54.44
CA ALA A 14 8.97 -2.31 -55.37
C ALA A 14 10.22 -1.73 -56.05
N GLY A 15 10.55 -0.46 -55.81
CA GLY A 15 11.70 0.21 -56.40
C GLY A 15 11.54 0.57 -57.87
N VAL A 16 10.32 0.48 -58.42
CA VAL A 16 10.00 0.87 -59.80
C VAL A 16 10.04 2.38 -59.96
N LEU A 17 9.62 3.12 -58.94
CA LEU A 17 9.67 4.58 -58.88
C LEU A 17 10.47 5.05 -57.66
N SER A 18 11.18 6.17 -57.80
CA SER A 18 11.70 6.91 -56.65
C SER A 18 10.56 7.65 -55.95
N LEU A 19 10.75 7.97 -54.66
CA LEU A 19 9.76 8.75 -53.91
C LEU A 19 9.50 10.13 -54.55
N GLU A 20 10.54 10.76 -55.09
CA GLU A 20 10.44 12.04 -55.81
C GLU A 20 9.60 11.91 -57.08
N HIS A 21 9.87 10.90 -57.91
CA HIS A 21 9.10 10.66 -59.14
C HIS A 21 7.65 10.28 -58.84
N ALA A 22 7.42 9.48 -57.79
CA ALA A 22 6.07 9.15 -57.33
C ALA A 22 5.30 10.38 -56.82
N ALA A 23 5.95 11.28 -56.06
CA ALA A 23 5.33 12.53 -55.62
C ALA A 23 4.97 13.43 -56.81
N ARG A 24 5.89 13.60 -57.77
CA ARG A 24 5.62 14.33 -59.03
C ARG A 24 4.46 13.71 -59.79
N LEU A 25 4.44 12.38 -59.91
CA LEU A 25 3.37 11.63 -60.57
C LEU A 25 2.01 11.88 -59.91
N VAL A 26 1.92 11.75 -58.57
CA VAL A 26 0.67 11.94 -57.82
C VAL A 26 0.17 13.38 -57.94
N VAL A 27 1.05 14.37 -57.73
CA VAL A 27 0.67 15.79 -57.76
C VAL A 27 0.19 16.19 -59.16
N THR A 28 0.93 15.83 -60.20
CA THR A 28 0.54 16.19 -61.57
C THR A 28 -0.70 15.42 -62.02
N ARG A 29 -0.81 14.11 -61.71
CA ARG A 29 -2.04 13.34 -61.97
C ARG A 29 -3.26 13.99 -61.32
N GLY A 30 -3.14 14.38 -60.05
CA GLY A 30 -4.20 15.08 -59.31
C GLY A 30 -4.57 16.43 -59.95
N ARG A 31 -3.58 17.25 -60.31
CA ARG A 31 -3.79 18.54 -61.00
C ARG A 31 -4.53 18.36 -62.33
N LEU A 32 -4.10 17.41 -63.15
CA LEU A 32 -4.69 17.15 -64.45
C LEU A 32 -6.12 16.62 -64.32
N MET A 33 -6.36 15.71 -63.37
CA MET A 33 -7.70 15.21 -63.06
C MET A 33 -8.63 16.31 -62.56
N GLN A 34 -8.13 17.25 -61.75
CA GLN A 34 -8.90 18.37 -61.23
C GLN A 34 -9.25 19.41 -62.31
N ALA A 35 -8.46 19.48 -63.39
CA ALA A 35 -8.69 20.39 -64.51
C ALA A 35 -9.73 19.86 -65.51
N LEU A 36 -10.19 18.61 -65.36
CA LEU A 36 -11.21 18.03 -66.23
C LEU A 36 -12.58 18.70 -65.99
N PRO A 37 -13.47 18.70 -67.01
CA PRO A 37 -14.83 19.22 -66.84
C PRO A 37 -15.61 18.46 -65.76
N ALA A 38 -16.40 19.18 -64.97
CA ALA A 38 -17.37 18.58 -64.05
C ALA A 38 -18.47 17.82 -64.81
N GLY A 39 -19.09 16.83 -64.17
CA GLY A 39 -20.17 16.03 -64.77
C GLY A 39 -19.93 14.51 -64.80
N GLY A 40 -18.88 14.03 -64.13
CA GLY A 40 -18.64 12.61 -63.91
C GLY A 40 -19.19 12.09 -62.57
N ALA A 41 -19.59 10.83 -62.52
CA ALA A 41 -19.98 10.12 -61.30
C ALA A 41 -19.35 8.73 -61.23
N MET A 42 -19.37 8.15 -60.02
CA MET A 42 -19.01 6.75 -59.79
C MET A 42 -20.01 6.09 -58.84
N ALA A 43 -20.31 4.81 -59.06
CA ALA A 43 -21.20 4.03 -58.21
C ALA A 43 -20.69 2.61 -58.01
N ALA A 44 -20.72 2.13 -56.76
CA ALA A 44 -20.47 0.73 -56.41
C ALA A 44 -21.76 -0.09 -56.53
N ILE A 45 -21.67 -1.28 -57.13
CA ILE A 45 -22.79 -2.17 -57.47
C ILE A 45 -22.46 -3.57 -56.95
N ALA A 46 -23.41 -4.16 -56.21
CA ALA A 46 -23.31 -5.53 -55.68
C ALA A 46 -23.66 -6.62 -56.72
N ALA A 47 -22.94 -6.63 -57.85
CA ALA A 47 -23.13 -7.53 -59.00
C ALA A 47 -21.78 -8.03 -59.53
N THR A 48 -21.81 -9.09 -60.34
CA THR A 48 -20.62 -9.63 -61.04
C THR A 48 -20.20 -8.71 -62.20
N GLU A 49 -18.95 -8.84 -62.64
CA GLU A 49 -18.43 -8.07 -63.78
C GLU A 49 -19.24 -8.33 -65.05
N ASP A 50 -19.51 -9.60 -65.37
CA ASP A 50 -20.28 -10.00 -66.55
C ASP A 50 -21.69 -9.40 -66.56
N GLU A 51 -22.37 -9.45 -65.41
CA GLU A 51 -23.69 -8.84 -65.22
C GLU A 51 -23.65 -7.33 -65.52
N VAL A 52 -22.65 -6.62 -65.00
CA VAL A 52 -22.52 -5.16 -65.18
C VAL A 52 -22.11 -4.79 -66.61
N ARG A 53 -21.25 -5.59 -67.25
CA ARG A 53 -20.74 -5.35 -68.61
C ARG A 53 -21.85 -5.33 -69.65
N VAL A 54 -22.89 -6.16 -69.49
CA VAL A 54 -24.09 -6.15 -70.37
C VAL A 54 -24.69 -4.75 -70.53
N LEU A 55 -24.62 -3.91 -69.50
CA LEU A 55 -25.18 -2.56 -69.52
C LEU A 55 -24.14 -1.48 -69.88
N THR A 56 -22.88 -1.66 -69.48
CA THR A 56 -21.82 -0.68 -69.80
C THR A 56 -21.36 -0.78 -71.25
N ASP A 57 -21.37 -1.97 -71.86
CA ASP A 57 -20.91 -2.17 -73.25
C ASP A 57 -21.83 -1.51 -74.28
N VAL A 58 -23.10 -1.27 -73.92
CA VAL A 58 -24.08 -0.56 -74.74
C VAL A 58 -24.23 0.93 -74.37
N GLU A 59 -23.51 1.40 -73.35
CA GLU A 59 -23.54 2.78 -72.87
C GLU A 59 -22.11 3.38 -72.88
N PRO A 60 -21.67 3.96 -74.02
CA PRO A 60 -20.28 4.37 -74.22
C PRO A 60 -19.81 5.49 -73.28
N ALA A 61 -20.74 6.17 -72.59
CA ALA A 61 -20.41 7.20 -71.61
C ALA A 61 -20.06 6.64 -70.22
N VAL A 62 -20.12 5.32 -70.00
CA VAL A 62 -19.81 4.63 -68.73
C VAL A 62 -18.87 3.45 -68.98
N ALA A 63 -17.93 3.24 -68.07
CA ALA A 63 -17.09 2.05 -68.04
C ALA A 63 -17.11 1.40 -66.66
N VAL A 64 -16.64 0.15 -66.60
CA VAL A 64 -16.24 -0.47 -65.34
C VAL A 64 -14.96 0.24 -64.87
N ALA A 65 -15.02 0.81 -63.67
CA ALA A 65 -13.94 1.56 -63.06
C ALA A 65 -13.05 0.68 -62.15
N ALA A 66 -13.65 -0.30 -61.50
CA ALA A 66 -12.94 -1.24 -60.63
C ALA A 66 -13.71 -2.55 -60.45
N VAL A 67 -12.97 -3.65 -60.37
CA VAL A 67 -13.46 -4.98 -59.97
C VAL A 67 -12.75 -5.34 -58.66
N ASN A 68 -13.42 -5.12 -57.53
CA ASN A 68 -12.83 -5.27 -56.20
C ASN A 68 -13.08 -6.65 -55.58
N GLY A 69 -13.93 -7.46 -56.21
CA GLY A 69 -14.24 -8.83 -55.80
C GLY A 69 -15.32 -9.42 -56.71
N PRO A 70 -15.69 -10.71 -56.53
CA PRO A 70 -16.60 -11.43 -57.42
C PRO A 70 -17.97 -10.76 -57.60
N ARG A 71 -18.42 -9.98 -56.61
CA ARG A 71 -19.69 -9.24 -56.64
C ARG A 71 -19.56 -7.78 -56.20
N ALA A 72 -18.38 -7.19 -56.36
CA ALA A 72 -18.07 -5.83 -55.90
C ALA A 72 -17.46 -5.01 -57.04
N VAL A 73 -18.33 -4.50 -57.92
CA VAL A 73 -17.95 -3.76 -59.12
C VAL A 73 -18.26 -2.27 -58.96
N VAL A 74 -17.38 -1.41 -59.46
CA VAL A 74 -17.59 0.04 -59.53
C VAL A 74 -17.71 0.45 -60.99
N VAL A 75 -18.69 1.28 -61.31
CA VAL A 75 -18.84 1.92 -62.63
C VAL A 75 -18.55 3.41 -62.53
N SER A 76 -18.03 3.99 -63.60
CA SER A 76 -17.73 5.43 -63.69
C SER A 76 -18.00 5.97 -65.09
N GLY A 77 -18.46 7.23 -65.15
CA GLY A 77 -18.81 7.86 -66.42
C GLY A 77 -19.64 9.12 -66.23
N ALA A 78 -20.37 9.52 -67.27
CA ALA A 78 -21.31 10.64 -67.19
C ALA A 78 -22.38 10.41 -66.11
N VAL A 79 -22.71 11.44 -65.33
CA VAL A 79 -23.63 11.35 -64.17
C VAL A 79 -24.94 10.63 -64.50
N GLU A 80 -25.62 11.05 -65.56
CA GLU A 80 -26.93 10.49 -65.94
C GLU A 80 -26.86 9.01 -66.31
N ALA A 81 -25.77 8.60 -66.98
CA ALA A 81 -25.58 7.23 -67.41
C ALA A 81 -25.22 6.31 -66.22
N VAL A 82 -24.37 6.77 -65.30
CA VAL A 82 -24.05 6.07 -64.05
C VAL A 82 -25.29 5.91 -63.16
N GLU A 83 -26.11 6.95 -63.04
CA GLU A 83 -27.35 6.90 -62.27
C GLU A 83 -28.36 5.92 -62.87
N ARG A 84 -28.45 5.83 -64.19
CA ARG A 84 -29.32 4.89 -64.90
C ARG A 84 -28.90 3.43 -64.66
N ILE A 85 -27.61 3.14 -64.77
CA ILE A 85 -27.06 1.80 -64.51
C ILE A 85 -27.23 1.43 -63.03
N ALA A 86 -26.92 2.34 -62.10
CA ALA A 86 -27.14 2.11 -60.68
C ALA A 86 -28.64 1.97 -60.34
N GLY A 87 -29.52 2.71 -61.00
CA GLY A 87 -30.97 2.60 -60.88
C GLY A 87 -31.50 1.23 -61.29
N HIS A 88 -31.08 0.74 -62.46
CA HIS A 88 -31.43 -0.60 -62.95
C HIS A 88 -31.15 -1.70 -61.92
N TRP A 89 -29.97 -1.68 -61.31
CA TRP A 89 -29.60 -2.67 -60.29
C TRP A 89 -30.37 -2.49 -58.97
N ARG A 90 -30.67 -1.24 -58.60
CA ARG A 90 -31.49 -0.94 -57.42
C ARG A 90 -32.92 -1.45 -57.59
N ASP A 91 -33.50 -1.30 -58.77
CA ASP A 91 -34.85 -1.79 -59.10
C ASP A 91 -34.93 -3.32 -59.06
N GLN A 92 -33.81 -4.01 -59.31
CA GLN A 92 -33.65 -5.46 -59.12
C GLN A 92 -33.30 -5.87 -57.68
N GLY A 93 -33.36 -4.94 -56.72
CA GLY A 93 -33.08 -5.21 -55.31
C GLY A 93 -31.60 -5.40 -54.98
N ARG A 94 -30.67 -5.05 -55.87
CA ARG A 94 -29.22 -5.08 -55.58
C ARG A 94 -28.80 -3.80 -54.86
N ARG A 95 -27.82 -3.93 -53.95
CA ARG A 95 -27.23 -2.78 -53.24
C ARG A 95 -26.39 -1.96 -54.21
N THR A 96 -26.67 -0.66 -54.27
CA THR A 96 -25.89 0.32 -55.03
C THR A 96 -25.54 1.52 -54.16
N THR A 97 -24.31 2.01 -54.22
CA THR A 97 -23.85 3.16 -53.43
C THR A 97 -23.15 4.17 -54.33
N ARG A 98 -23.60 5.43 -54.32
CA ARG A 98 -22.91 6.52 -55.01
C ARG A 98 -21.63 6.88 -54.25
N LEU A 99 -20.50 6.95 -54.95
CA LEU A 99 -19.22 7.30 -54.36
C LEU A 99 -19.05 8.82 -54.32
N ARG A 100 -18.46 9.32 -53.23
CA ARG A 100 -18.18 10.76 -53.04
C ARG A 100 -16.88 11.13 -53.73
N VAL A 101 -16.96 11.38 -55.03
CA VAL A 101 -15.82 11.75 -55.88
C VAL A 101 -16.16 12.98 -56.71
N SER A 102 -15.14 13.76 -57.07
CA SER A 102 -15.31 14.97 -57.89
C SER A 102 -15.45 14.68 -59.38
N HIS A 103 -14.91 13.54 -59.85
CA HIS A 103 -14.86 13.16 -61.27
C HIS A 103 -15.04 11.64 -61.45
N ALA A 104 -15.28 11.22 -62.69
CA ALA A 104 -15.42 9.82 -63.09
C ALA A 104 -14.07 9.19 -63.43
N PHE A 105 -13.28 8.86 -62.40
CA PHE A 105 -11.98 8.20 -62.60
C PHE A 105 -12.12 6.82 -63.28
N HIS A 106 -11.09 6.39 -64.00
CA HIS A 106 -11.07 5.11 -64.72
C HIS A 106 -12.22 4.98 -65.73
N SER A 107 -12.43 6.04 -66.52
CA SER A 107 -13.49 6.11 -67.54
C SER A 107 -13.00 6.81 -68.81
N PRO A 108 -13.79 6.78 -69.90
CA PRO A 108 -13.52 7.56 -71.11
C PRO A 108 -13.37 9.07 -70.85
N LEU A 109 -13.94 9.60 -69.75
CA LEU A 109 -13.81 11.01 -69.39
C LEU A 109 -12.40 11.40 -68.92
N MET A 110 -11.49 10.43 -68.73
CA MET A 110 -10.07 10.70 -68.47
C MET A 110 -9.28 11.03 -69.75
N ALA A 111 -9.83 10.76 -70.94
CA ALA A 111 -9.13 10.99 -72.21
C ALA A 111 -8.47 12.38 -72.36
N PRO A 112 -9.11 13.50 -71.96
CA PRO A 112 -8.53 14.84 -72.16
C PRO A 112 -7.24 15.10 -71.39
N MET A 113 -6.98 14.38 -70.30
CA MET A 113 -5.74 14.55 -69.52
C MET A 113 -4.58 13.69 -70.02
N LEU A 114 -4.82 12.69 -70.88
CA LEU A 114 -3.84 11.65 -71.16
C LEU A 114 -2.62 12.14 -71.94
N ASP A 115 -2.78 13.14 -72.82
CA ASP A 115 -1.66 13.66 -73.62
C ASP A 115 -0.67 14.47 -72.75
N GLU A 116 -1.17 15.32 -71.86
CA GLU A 116 -0.32 16.06 -70.92
C GLU A 116 0.28 15.10 -69.88
N PHE A 117 -0.47 14.07 -69.47
CA PHE A 117 0.02 13.04 -68.56
C PHE A 117 1.12 12.18 -69.20
N ARG A 118 1.02 11.87 -70.50
CA ARG A 118 2.06 11.15 -71.27
C ARG A 118 3.38 11.90 -71.29
N SER A 119 3.34 13.23 -71.49
CA SER A 119 4.53 14.07 -71.47
C SER A 119 5.27 13.97 -70.13
N LEU A 120 4.53 14.06 -69.01
CA LEU A 120 5.12 13.87 -67.68
C LEU A 120 5.73 12.48 -67.53
N LEU A 121 4.99 11.42 -67.89
CA LEU A 121 5.45 10.05 -67.72
C LEU A 121 6.75 9.78 -68.51
N GLY A 122 6.95 10.44 -69.65
CA GLY A 122 8.21 10.38 -70.41
C GLY A 122 9.41 11.02 -69.72
N GLU A 123 9.20 11.89 -68.73
CA GLU A 123 10.26 12.48 -67.91
C GLU A 123 10.61 11.64 -66.67
N LEU A 124 9.77 10.67 -66.32
CA LEU A 124 9.98 9.81 -65.16
C LEU A 124 10.81 8.58 -65.55
N SER A 125 11.68 8.16 -64.63
CA SER A 125 12.42 6.90 -64.78
C SER A 125 11.70 5.77 -64.04
N PHE A 126 11.46 4.68 -64.76
CA PHE A 126 10.89 3.44 -64.24
C PHE A 126 11.95 2.35 -64.22
N ALA A 127 12.21 1.76 -63.06
CA ALA A 127 13.11 0.63 -62.92
C ALA A 127 12.34 -0.69 -62.88
N GLU A 128 13.02 -1.80 -63.18
CA GLU A 128 12.46 -3.13 -62.96
C GLU A 128 12.15 -3.34 -61.46
N PRO A 129 11.02 -3.99 -61.13
CA PRO A 129 10.62 -4.21 -59.75
C PRO A 129 11.60 -5.15 -59.04
N ARG A 130 12.05 -4.75 -57.85
CA ARG A 130 12.99 -5.51 -57.01
C ARG A 130 12.31 -6.61 -56.20
N ILE A 131 11.00 -6.51 -56.03
CA ILE A 131 10.15 -7.51 -55.38
C ILE A 131 8.97 -7.81 -56.31
N PRO A 132 8.37 -9.01 -56.24
CA PRO A 132 7.21 -9.34 -57.06
C PRO A 132 6.08 -8.32 -56.88
N VAL A 133 5.56 -7.81 -57.98
CA VAL A 133 4.37 -6.96 -58.03
C VAL A 133 3.30 -7.67 -58.83
N SER A 134 2.07 -7.63 -58.33
CA SER A 134 0.88 -8.01 -59.07
C SER A 134 0.19 -6.71 -59.54
N PRO A 135 0.26 -6.38 -60.85
CA PRO A 135 -0.35 -5.17 -61.41
C PRO A 135 -1.87 -5.22 -61.32
N ALA A 136 -2.49 -4.08 -60.99
CA ALA A 136 -3.94 -3.96 -60.84
C ALA A 136 -4.62 -3.17 -61.96
N ALA A 137 -3.89 -2.58 -62.91
CA ALA A 137 -4.50 -1.95 -64.07
C ALA A 137 -4.84 -2.98 -65.15
N GLU A 138 -5.99 -2.81 -65.81
CA GLU A 138 -6.29 -3.50 -67.06
C GLU A 138 -5.39 -2.93 -68.19
N SER A 139 -4.20 -3.52 -68.35
CA SER A 139 -3.19 -3.11 -69.32
C SER A 139 -2.43 -4.30 -69.89
N GLY A 140 -2.07 -4.23 -71.17
CA GLY A 140 -1.14 -5.17 -71.81
C GLY A 140 0.33 -4.73 -71.74
N HIS A 141 0.61 -3.58 -71.11
CA HIS A 141 1.95 -3.01 -71.05
C HIS A 141 2.71 -3.45 -69.78
N PRO A 142 4.07 -3.51 -69.83
CA PRO A 142 4.87 -3.85 -68.67
C PRO A 142 4.66 -2.86 -67.51
N PHE A 143 4.60 -3.36 -66.27
CA PHE A 143 4.38 -2.54 -65.08
C PHE A 143 5.38 -1.37 -64.94
N ALA A 144 6.63 -1.59 -65.33
CA ALA A 144 7.70 -0.58 -65.35
C ALA A 144 7.76 0.22 -66.67
N SER A 145 6.60 0.60 -67.23
CA SER A 145 6.52 1.40 -68.46
C SER A 145 5.59 2.62 -68.31
N PRO A 146 5.87 3.74 -68.99
CA PRO A 146 4.96 4.88 -69.08
C PRO A 146 3.55 4.50 -69.56
N GLU A 147 3.46 3.59 -70.52
CA GLU A 147 2.21 3.17 -71.15
C GLU A 147 1.28 2.48 -70.15
N TYR A 148 1.82 1.69 -69.24
CA TYR A 148 1.06 1.09 -68.14
C TYR A 148 0.36 2.14 -67.28
N TRP A 149 1.04 3.26 -66.97
CA TRP A 149 0.48 4.31 -66.12
C TRP A 149 -0.59 5.16 -66.83
N LEU A 150 -0.53 5.25 -68.16
CA LEU A 150 -1.62 5.83 -68.96
C LEU A 150 -2.87 4.94 -68.89
N ASP A 151 -2.71 3.64 -69.06
CA ASP A 151 -3.79 2.67 -68.93
C ASP A 151 -4.35 2.67 -67.50
N HIS A 152 -3.49 2.69 -66.49
CA HIS A 152 -3.88 2.80 -65.07
C HIS A 152 -4.65 4.09 -64.75
N ALA A 153 -4.53 5.16 -65.53
CA ALA A 153 -5.34 6.36 -65.34
C ALA A 153 -6.74 6.25 -65.97
N ARG A 154 -6.91 5.36 -66.96
CA ARG A 154 -8.10 5.30 -67.83
C ARG A 154 -8.94 4.03 -67.64
N HIS A 155 -8.32 2.88 -67.52
CA HIS A 155 -8.97 1.56 -67.54
C HIS A 155 -9.26 1.04 -66.13
N ALA A 156 -10.01 -0.07 -66.05
CA ALA A 156 -10.51 -0.60 -64.79
C ALA A 156 -9.36 -1.02 -63.85
N VAL A 157 -9.57 -0.78 -62.55
CA VAL A 157 -8.73 -1.36 -61.48
C VAL A 157 -9.18 -2.81 -61.22
N ARG A 158 -8.39 -3.78 -61.68
CA ARG A 158 -8.53 -5.22 -61.49
C ARG A 158 -7.98 -5.67 -60.13
N PHE A 159 -8.49 -5.09 -59.04
CA PHE A 159 -7.98 -5.36 -57.70
C PHE A 159 -8.16 -6.82 -57.27
N ALA A 160 -9.32 -7.42 -57.57
CA ALA A 160 -9.58 -8.82 -57.26
C ALA A 160 -8.58 -9.76 -57.95
N ASP A 161 -8.31 -9.51 -59.24
CA ASP A 161 -7.37 -10.30 -60.04
C ASP A 161 -5.93 -10.08 -59.55
N ALA A 162 -5.57 -8.84 -59.19
CA ALA A 162 -4.26 -8.51 -58.66
C ALA A 162 -4.00 -9.21 -57.32
N VAL A 163 -5.00 -9.30 -56.44
CA VAL A 163 -4.86 -10.04 -55.16
C VAL A 163 -4.85 -11.54 -55.38
N ALA A 164 -5.68 -12.06 -56.29
CA ALA A 164 -5.65 -13.48 -56.66
C ALA A 164 -4.26 -13.87 -57.18
N GLY A 165 -3.64 -13.07 -58.06
CA GLY A 165 -2.29 -13.30 -58.58
C GLY A 165 -1.15 -13.30 -57.55
N LEU A 166 -1.42 -12.98 -56.27
CA LEU A 166 -0.46 -13.10 -55.17
C LEU A 166 -0.49 -14.51 -54.53
N ASP A 167 -0.67 -15.57 -55.33
CA ASP A 167 -0.96 -16.96 -54.88
C ASP A 167 0.03 -17.55 -53.84
N SER A 168 1.21 -16.98 -53.68
CA SER A 168 2.21 -17.41 -52.69
C SER A 168 2.10 -16.74 -51.32
N ALA A 169 1.16 -15.81 -51.12
CA ALA A 169 1.04 -15.06 -49.87
C ALA A 169 -0.04 -15.64 -48.95
N ASP A 170 0.39 -16.18 -47.80
CA ASP A 170 -0.50 -16.73 -46.75
C ASP A 170 -1.21 -15.62 -45.94
N VAL A 171 -0.58 -14.45 -45.82
CA VAL A 171 -1.10 -13.28 -45.09
C VAL A 171 -0.98 -12.03 -45.95
N LEU A 172 -2.07 -11.26 -46.04
CA LEU A 172 -2.15 -9.99 -46.73
C LEU A 172 -2.18 -8.84 -45.71
N VAL A 173 -1.30 -7.86 -45.85
CA VAL A 173 -1.29 -6.66 -44.99
C VAL A 173 -1.71 -5.45 -45.80
N GLU A 174 -2.81 -4.80 -45.40
CA GLU A 174 -3.23 -3.52 -45.96
C GLU A 174 -2.46 -2.39 -45.27
N VAL A 175 -1.69 -1.63 -46.04
CA VAL A 175 -0.97 -0.45 -45.56
C VAL A 175 -1.72 0.81 -45.99
N GLY A 176 -2.26 1.54 -45.03
CA GLY A 176 -3.02 2.76 -45.27
C GLY A 176 -3.55 3.37 -43.98
N PRO A 177 -4.11 4.59 -44.02
CA PRO A 177 -4.64 5.29 -42.84
C PRO A 177 -5.95 4.69 -42.31
N ASP A 178 -6.52 3.69 -43.00
CA ASP A 178 -7.77 3.03 -42.64
C ASP A 178 -7.86 1.64 -43.30
N ALA A 179 -8.85 0.83 -42.91
CA ALA A 179 -9.04 -0.55 -43.38
C ALA A 179 -10.12 -0.68 -44.46
N VAL A 180 -9.89 -0.12 -45.65
CA VAL A 180 -10.89 -0.06 -46.73
C VAL A 180 -10.83 -1.28 -47.64
N LEU A 181 -9.64 -1.85 -47.83
CA LEU A 181 -9.36 -2.95 -48.75
C LEU A 181 -9.35 -4.31 -48.06
N THR A 182 -9.23 -4.36 -46.73
CA THR A 182 -9.28 -5.60 -45.93
C THR A 182 -10.66 -6.28 -45.97
N PRO A 183 -11.80 -5.58 -45.77
CA PRO A 183 -13.12 -6.23 -45.72
C PRO A 183 -13.51 -7.12 -46.91
N PRO A 184 -13.18 -6.78 -48.18
CA PRO A 184 -13.49 -7.65 -49.33
C PRO A 184 -12.56 -8.88 -49.46
N LEU A 185 -11.51 -9.02 -48.65
CA LEU A 185 -10.52 -10.10 -48.75
C LEU A 185 -10.80 -11.23 -47.76
N THR A 186 -11.92 -11.93 -47.94
CA THR A 186 -12.35 -13.01 -47.01
C THR A 186 -11.65 -14.34 -47.22
N ASP A 187 -11.02 -14.54 -48.37
CA ASP A 187 -10.54 -15.85 -48.81
C ASP A 187 -9.11 -16.16 -48.30
N ARG A 188 -8.46 -15.18 -47.68
CA ARG A 188 -7.12 -15.27 -47.08
C ARG A 188 -7.06 -14.45 -45.79
N ALA A 189 -6.06 -14.70 -44.96
CA ALA A 189 -5.83 -13.87 -43.78
C ALA A 189 -5.42 -12.45 -44.20
N ALA A 190 -6.29 -11.46 -43.98
CA ALA A 190 -6.03 -10.07 -44.31
C ALA A 190 -6.09 -9.18 -43.06
N VAL A 191 -5.07 -8.35 -42.85
CA VAL A 191 -4.93 -7.49 -41.66
C VAL A 191 -4.59 -6.05 -42.05
N PRO A 192 -5.26 -5.03 -41.48
CA PRO A 192 -4.94 -3.64 -41.76
C PRO A 192 -3.87 -3.11 -40.78
N SER A 193 -2.94 -2.30 -41.28
CA SER A 193 -1.91 -1.66 -40.45
C SER A 193 -2.44 -0.51 -39.59
N ALA A 194 -3.56 0.11 -39.99
CA ALA A 194 -4.23 1.16 -39.23
C ALA A 194 -5.75 1.11 -39.45
N ARG A 195 -6.50 1.71 -38.51
CA ARG A 195 -7.94 1.89 -38.57
C ARG A 195 -8.31 3.25 -38.02
N ARG A 196 -9.26 3.93 -38.65
CA ARG A 196 -9.73 5.24 -38.18
C ARG A 196 -10.33 5.12 -36.78
N GLY A 197 -9.90 6.00 -35.87
CA GLY A 197 -10.36 6.02 -34.49
C GLY A 197 -9.68 5.00 -33.57
N GLN A 198 -8.62 4.32 -34.05
CA GLN A 198 -7.73 3.51 -33.24
C GLN A 198 -6.34 4.14 -33.17
N ASP A 199 -5.62 3.89 -32.08
CA ASP A 199 -4.22 4.30 -31.95
C ASP A 199 -3.35 3.60 -33.02
N GLU A 200 -2.50 4.36 -33.71
CA GLU A 200 -1.72 3.88 -34.85
C GLU A 200 -0.68 2.83 -34.45
N VAL A 201 -0.06 2.99 -33.28
CA VAL A 201 0.94 2.05 -32.77
C VAL A 201 0.26 0.74 -32.36
N VAL A 202 -0.86 0.82 -31.64
CA VAL A 202 -1.65 -0.35 -31.25
C VAL A 202 -2.16 -1.10 -32.48
N ALA A 203 -2.68 -0.41 -33.48
CA ALA A 203 -3.18 -1.03 -34.72
C ALA A 203 -2.05 -1.76 -35.47
N LEU A 204 -0.88 -1.13 -35.59
CA LEU A 204 0.28 -1.72 -36.25
C LEU A 204 0.81 -2.95 -35.50
N VAL A 205 0.99 -2.86 -34.18
CA VAL A 205 1.46 -3.99 -33.35
C VAL A 205 0.44 -5.14 -33.38
N THR A 206 -0.85 -4.84 -33.39
CA THR A 206 -1.92 -5.84 -33.53
C THR A 206 -1.85 -6.53 -34.90
N ALA A 207 -1.61 -5.78 -35.98
CA ALA A 207 -1.44 -6.34 -37.32
C ALA A 207 -0.22 -7.27 -37.41
N VAL A 208 0.91 -6.89 -36.81
CA VAL A 208 2.12 -7.72 -36.72
C VAL A 208 1.86 -9.00 -35.91
N GLY A 209 1.15 -8.89 -34.78
CA GLY A 209 0.74 -10.04 -33.97
C GLY A 209 -0.20 -11.00 -34.71
N ALA A 210 -1.17 -10.47 -35.44
CA ALA A 210 -2.09 -11.27 -36.25
C ALA A 210 -1.37 -11.96 -37.42
N ALA A 211 -0.42 -11.28 -38.07
CA ALA A 211 0.43 -11.90 -39.09
C ALA A 211 1.28 -13.04 -38.50
N HIS A 212 1.87 -12.84 -37.33
CA HIS A 212 2.62 -13.88 -36.63
C HIS A 212 1.76 -15.09 -36.27
N ALA A 213 0.55 -14.87 -35.76
CA ALA A 213 -0.41 -15.94 -35.44
C ALA A 213 -0.83 -16.76 -36.67
N HIS A 214 -0.76 -16.17 -37.86
CA HIS A 214 -0.98 -16.85 -39.14
C HIS A 214 0.29 -17.45 -39.77
N GLY A 215 1.38 -17.54 -39.01
CA GLY A 215 2.59 -18.26 -39.39
C GLY A 215 3.68 -17.38 -40.01
N THR A 216 3.47 -16.06 -40.12
CA THR A 216 4.51 -15.16 -40.63
C THR A 216 5.67 -15.06 -39.63
N PRO A 217 6.92 -15.34 -40.04
CA PRO A 217 8.08 -15.12 -39.17
C PRO A 217 8.26 -13.62 -38.92
N VAL A 218 8.23 -13.23 -37.65
CA VAL A 218 8.43 -11.85 -37.21
C VAL A 218 9.69 -11.80 -36.36
N ASP A 219 10.60 -10.89 -36.70
CA ASP A 219 11.72 -10.55 -35.83
C ASP A 219 11.21 -9.67 -34.68
N TRP A 220 10.76 -10.31 -33.61
CA TRP A 220 10.30 -9.63 -32.42
C TRP A 220 11.39 -8.81 -31.73
N SER A 221 12.67 -9.12 -31.95
CA SER A 221 13.78 -8.37 -31.34
C SER A 221 14.00 -6.99 -31.97
N ALA A 222 13.58 -6.83 -33.23
CA ALA A 222 13.60 -5.53 -33.91
C ALA A 222 12.46 -4.59 -33.46
N LEU A 223 11.38 -5.14 -32.91
CA LEU A 223 10.18 -4.39 -32.48
C LEU A 223 10.05 -4.27 -30.95
N LEU A 224 10.52 -5.27 -30.21
CA LEU A 224 10.38 -5.40 -28.76
C LEU A 224 11.75 -5.57 -28.12
N THR A 225 11.93 -5.00 -26.92
CA THR A 225 13.12 -5.27 -26.11
C THR A 225 13.28 -6.78 -25.90
N PRO A 226 14.48 -7.36 -26.11
CA PRO A 226 14.68 -8.81 -26.05
C PRO A 226 14.21 -9.38 -24.71
N ARG A 227 13.25 -10.30 -24.78
CA ARG A 227 12.73 -11.12 -23.67
C ARG A 227 12.71 -12.58 -24.09
N PRO A 228 12.78 -13.55 -23.15
CA PRO A 228 12.65 -14.96 -23.49
C PRO A 228 11.28 -15.21 -24.15
N PRO A 229 11.21 -15.75 -25.39
CA PRO A 229 9.94 -16.09 -26.00
C PRO A 229 9.30 -17.27 -25.25
N VAL A 230 8.00 -17.18 -24.97
CA VAL A 230 7.23 -18.29 -24.41
C VAL A 230 6.59 -19.06 -25.58
N PRO A 231 6.92 -20.34 -25.81
CA PRO A 231 6.31 -21.12 -26.87
C PRO A 231 4.84 -21.40 -26.55
N LEU A 232 3.95 -21.12 -27.50
CA LEU A 232 2.53 -21.46 -27.39
C LEU A 232 2.28 -22.88 -27.94
N PRO A 233 1.41 -23.70 -27.32
CA PRO A 233 1.06 -25.00 -27.84
C PRO A 233 0.31 -24.86 -29.17
N THR A 234 0.81 -25.52 -30.22
CA THR A 234 0.20 -25.54 -31.56
C THR A 234 -0.91 -26.59 -31.69
N TYR A 235 -1.19 -27.37 -30.63
CA TYR A 235 -2.14 -28.48 -30.64
C TYR A 235 -3.31 -28.27 -29.66
N PRO A 236 -4.58 -28.25 -30.13
CA PRO A 236 -5.75 -27.87 -29.33
C PRO A 236 -6.11 -28.82 -28.16
N PHE A 237 -5.45 -29.96 -28.01
CA PHE A 237 -5.66 -30.89 -26.88
C PHE A 237 -4.50 -30.92 -25.88
N GLN A 238 -3.47 -30.09 -26.09
CA GLN A 238 -2.38 -29.95 -25.14
C GLN A 238 -2.82 -28.99 -24.01
N ARG A 239 -3.49 -29.54 -23.00
CA ARG A 239 -4.06 -28.78 -21.87
C ARG A 239 -2.96 -28.36 -20.88
N GLN A 240 -2.25 -27.30 -21.21
CA GLN A 240 -1.41 -26.53 -20.29
C GLN A 240 -1.82 -25.06 -20.36
N THR A 241 -1.99 -24.43 -19.20
CA THR A 241 -2.44 -23.04 -19.08
C THR A 241 -1.28 -22.08 -19.33
N TYR A 242 -1.20 -21.55 -20.55
CA TYR A 242 -0.21 -20.54 -20.97
C TYR A 242 -0.83 -19.14 -21.09
N TRP A 243 -1.69 -18.75 -20.15
CA TRP A 243 -2.15 -17.36 -20.13
C TRP A 243 -0.91 -16.47 -19.98
N LEU A 244 -0.71 -15.56 -20.94
CA LEU A 244 0.07 -14.35 -20.71
C LEU A 244 -0.54 -13.74 -19.44
N THR A 245 0.08 -13.98 -18.28
CA THR A 245 -0.27 -13.27 -17.05
C THR A 245 -0.14 -11.81 -17.43
N GLY A 246 -1.28 -11.13 -17.55
CA GLY A 246 -1.37 -9.85 -18.22
C GLY A 246 -0.18 -9.00 -17.82
N ALA A 247 0.69 -8.72 -18.79
CA ALA A 247 1.60 -7.61 -18.62
C ALA A 247 0.66 -6.42 -18.51
N ALA A 248 0.46 -5.94 -17.28
CA ALA A 248 -0.04 -4.61 -17.04
C ALA A 248 0.75 -3.67 -17.98
N PRO A 249 0.12 -2.61 -18.51
CA PRO A 249 0.87 -1.60 -19.25
C PRO A 249 2.06 -1.24 -18.38
N ARG A 250 3.26 -1.56 -18.85
CA ARG A 250 4.48 -1.00 -18.29
C ARG A 250 4.22 0.49 -18.38
N THR A 251 3.94 1.13 -17.26
CA THR A 251 4.29 2.53 -17.11
C THR A 251 5.73 2.57 -17.56
N ALA A 252 5.96 3.19 -18.71
CA ALA A 252 7.28 3.52 -19.14
C ALA A 252 7.79 4.48 -18.07
N ALA A 253 8.36 3.93 -17.01
CA ALA A 253 9.43 4.57 -16.27
C ALA A 253 10.58 4.66 -17.27
N HIS A 254 10.40 5.65 -18.13
CA HIS A 254 11.35 6.03 -19.12
C HIS A 254 12.50 6.66 -18.33
N ALA A 255 13.58 5.90 -18.22
CA ALA A 255 14.82 6.42 -18.76
C ALA A 255 14.65 6.62 -20.28
N THR A 256 13.77 7.55 -20.72
CA THR A 256 14.01 8.27 -21.96
C THR A 256 14.84 9.47 -21.57
N THR A 257 16.02 9.50 -22.16
CA THR A 257 16.83 10.68 -22.44
C THR A 257 16.46 11.93 -21.64
N ASP A 258 17.37 12.34 -20.77
CA ASP A 258 17.56 13.64 -20.10
C ASP A 258 16.87 14.87 -20.73
N ARG A 259 16.65 14.87 -22.06
CA ARG A 259 15.88 15.87 -22.83
C ARG A 259 14.36 15.93 -22.61
N ASP A 260 13.66 14.80 -22.47
CA ASP A 260 12.19 14.83 -22.29
C ASP A 260 11.82 15.32 -20.88
N GLY A 261 12.57 14.86 -19.87
CA GLY A 261 12.44 15.35 -18.49
C GLY A 261 12.76 16.84 -18.38
N SER A 262 13.92 17.26 -18.90
CA SER A 262 14.31 18.68 -18.87
C SER A 262 13.36 19.60 -19.66
N PHE A 263 12.72 19.11 -20.73
CA PHE A 263 11.67 19.85 -21.42
C PHE A 263 10.44 20.08 -20.54
N TRP A 264 9.90 19.03 -19.93
CA TRP A 264 8.71 19.17 -19.08
C TRP A 264 9.01 19.94 -17.79
N ASP A 265 10.20 19.80 -17.21
CA ASP A 265 10.65 20.61 -16.08
C ASP A 265 10.70 22.10 -16.45
N ALA A 266 11.20 22.43 -17.64
CA ALA A 266 11.22 23.81 -18.14
C ALA A 266 9.81 24.34 -18.47
N VAL A 267 8.89 23.49 -18.97
CA VAL A 267 7.47 23.85 -19.15
C VAL A 267 6.81 24.13 -17.80
N GLU A 268 7.01 23.27 -16.79
CA GLU A 268 6.42 23.44 -15.45
C GLU A 268 6.92 24.69 -14.74
N GLN A 269 8.22 24.99 -14.84
CA GLN A 269 8.86 26.19 -14.28
C GLN A 269 8.60 27.45 -15.12
N GLN A 270 7.99 27.31 -16.30
CA GLN A 270 7.84 28.37 -17.29
C GLN A 270 9.19 29.02 -17.63
N ASP A 271 10.25 28.22 -17.74
CA ASP A 271 11.59 28.68 -18.06
C ASP A 271 11.74 28.89 -19.57
N HIS A 272 11.47 30.13 -19.99
CA HIS A 272 11.50 30.53 -21.39
C HIS A 272 12.89 30.39 -22.02
N ALA A 273 13.95 30.63 -21.23
CA ALA A 273 15.33 30.59 -21.70
C ALA A 273 15.79 29.14 -21.88
N ALA A 274 15.49 28.26 -20.92
CA ALA A 274 15.76 26.84 -21.07
C ALA A 274 15.03 26.23 -22.28
N LEU A 275 13.74 26.57 -22.47
CA LEU A 275 12.95 26.07 -23.59
C LEU A 275 13.48 26.53 -24.96
N THR A 276 13.76 27.82 -25.13
CA THR A 276 14.13 28.37 -26.44
C THR A 276 15.62 28.27 -26.75
N GLU A 277 16.49 28.53 -25.76
CA GLU A 277 17.94 28.60 -25.96
C GLU A 277 18.63 27.25 -25.72
N THR A 278 18.19 26.48 -24.73
CA THR A 278 18.85 25.21 -24.33
C THR A 278 18.25 24.00 -25.05
N LEU A 279 16.92 23.95 -25.16
CA LEU A 279 16.17 22.83 -25.74
C LEU A 279 15.74 23.06 -27.19
N GLY A 280 15.85 24.30 -27.69
CA GLY A 280 15.55 24.66 -29.08
C GLY A 280 14.06 24.64 -29.43
N ALA A 281 13.17 24.76 -28.44
CA ALA A 281 11.73 24.83 -28.64
C ALA A 281 11.33 26.13 -29.39
N PRO A 282 10.38 26.09 -30.34
CA PRO A 282 9.94 27.28 -31.06
C PRO A 282 9.41 28.37 -30.12
N ALA A 283 9.82 29.62 -30.33
CA ALA A 283 9.31 30.77 -29.56
C ALA A 283 7.78 30.95 -29.65
N ALA A 284 7.14 30.32 -30.64
CA ALA A 284 5.69 30.26 -30.78
C ALA A 284 4.98 29.46 -29.65
N LEU A 285 5.71 28.67 -28.85
CA LEU A 285 5.16 27.97 -27.69
C LEU A 285 5.01 28.86 -26.46
N LEU A 286 5.75 29.98 -26.36
CA LEU A 286 5.74 30.85 -25.18
C LEU A 286 4.34 31.34 -24.77
N PRO A 287 3.44 31.74 -25.70
CA PRO A 287 2.10 32.19 -25.33
C PRO A 287 1.18 31.11 -24.76
N VAL A 288 1.46 29.83 -25.04
CA VAL A 288 0.65 28.67 -24.58
C VAL A 288 1.30 27.91 -23.42
N LEU A 289 2.46 28.36 -22.94
CA LEU A 289 3.18 27.70 -21.84
C LEU A 289 2.35 27.56 -20.55
N PRO A 290 1.58 28.56 -20.09
CA PRO A 290 0.77 28.40 -18.89
C PRO A 290 -0.27 27.28 -19.05
N GLU A 291 -0.96 27.23 -20.19
CA GLU A 291 -1.97 26.20 -20.50
C GLU A 291 -1.32 24.81 -20.63
N LEU A 292 -0.14 24.73 -21.23
CA LEU A 292 0.61 23.48 -21.37
C LEU A 292 1.15 22.98 -20.02
N ALA A 293 1.61 23.89 -19.15
CA ALA A 293 2.04 23.56 -17.79
C ALA A 293 0.87 23.11 -16.93
N ASP A 294 -0.30 23.76 -17.04
CA ASP A 294 -1.54 23.33 -16.37
C ASP A 294 -1.97 21.95 -16.87
N TRP A 295 -1.96 21.73 -18.19
CA TRP A 295 -2.29 20.44 -18.78
C TRP A 295 -1.31 19.34 -18.33
N HIS A 296 -0.01 19.61 -18.27
CA HIS A 296 1.00 18.65 -17.84
C HIS A 296 0.85 18.30 -16.35
N ARG A 297 0.68 19.32 -15.48
CA ARG A 297 0.40 19.13 -14.05
C ARG A 297 -0.85 18.27 -13.83
N GLU A 298 -1.93 18.59 -14.53
CA GLU A 298 -3.18 17.84 -14.43
C GLU A 298 -3.04 16.40 -14.97
N SER A 299 -2.26 16.20 -16.04
CA SER A 299 -1.99 14.86 -16.59
C SER A 299 -1.16 14.00 -15.61
N ARG A 300 -0.08 14.55 -15.05
CA ARG A 300 0.74 13.90 -14.01
C ARG A 300 -0.05 13.60 -12.74
N ARG A 301 -0.92 14.53 -12.33
CA ARG A 301 -1.83 14.33 -11.21
C ARG A 301 -2.80 13.18 -11.48
N ARG A 302 -3.38 13.10 -12.68
CA ARG A 302 -4.26 11.98 -13.08
C ARG A 302 -3.53 10.64 -13.11
N GLU A 303 -2.31 10.59 -13.66
CA GLU A 303 -1.47 9.39 -13.67
C GLU A 303 -1.11 8.93 -12.24
N THR A 304 -0.74 9.87 -11.38
CA THR A 304 -0.46 9.60 -9.96
C THR A 304 -1.68 9.03 -9.27
N GLN A 305 -2.84 9.66 -9.44
CA GLN A 305 -4.10 9.16 -8.88
C GLN A 305 -4.50 7.80 -9.45
N ASP A 306 -4.25 7.52 -10.72
CA ASP A 306 -4.50 6.20 -11.31
C ASP A 306 -3.59 5.12 -10.73
N SER A 307 -2.36 5.48 -10.36
CA SER A 307 -1.42 4.57 -9.67
C SER A 307 -1.87 4.20 -8.25
N TRP A 308 -2.76 4.98 -7.64
CA TRP A 308 -3.30 4.72 -6.29
C TRP A 308 -4.53 3.82 -6.30
N ARG A 309 -5.05 3.46 -7.48
CA ARG A 309 -6.32 2.75 -7.61
C ARG A 309 -6.09 1.25 -7.77
N TYR A 310 -6.72 0.48 -6.89
CA TYR A 310 -6.69 -0.97 -6.90
C TYR A 310 -8.10 -1.55 -6.70
N ARG A 311 -8.24 -2.84 -6.97
CA ARG A 311 -9.45 -3.59 -6.63
C ARG A 311 -9.10 -5.01 -6.20
N VAL A 312 -10.05 -5.64 -5.51
CA VAL A 312 -9.98 -7.06 -5.20
C VAL A 312 -10.46 -7.85 -6.42
N ALA A 313 -9.68 -8.84 -6.83
CA ALA A 313 -10.04 -9.78 -7.89
C ALA A 313 -9.92 -11.21 -7.39
N TRP A 314 -10.75 -12.09 -7.95
CA TRP A 314 -10.75 -13.52 -7.69
C TRP A 314 -10.24 -14.24 -8.94
N HIS A 315 -9.04 -14.82 -8.85
CA HIS A 315 -8.39 -15.50 -9.97
C HIS A 315 -8.50 -17.03 -9.81
N PRO A 316 -8.78 -17.78 -10.89
CA PRO A 316 -8.74 -19.24 -10.84
C PRO A 316 -7.37 -19.76 -10.43
N ALA A 317 -7.32 -20.62 -9.42
CA ALA A 317 -6.12 -21.30 -8.94
C ALA A 317 -5.99 -22.70 -9.54
N ALA A 318 -4.76 -23.21 -9.59
CA ALA A 318 -4.55 -24.63 -9.86
C ALA A 318 -5.25 -25.44 -8.77
N GLU A 319 -5.97 -26.49 -9.17
CA GLU A 319 -6.64 -27.34 -8.20
C GLU A 319 -5.59 -28.04 -7.31
N PRO A 320 -5.75 -28.03 -5.99
CA PRO A 320 -4.88 -28.78 -5.10
C PRO A 320 -4.96 -30.27 -5.43
N VAL A 321 -3.89 -31.00 -5.13
CA VAL A 321 -3.93 -32.47 -5.17
C VAL A 321 -5.03 -32.92 -4.22
N THR A 322 -6.05 -33.56 -4.77
CA THR A 322 -7.19 -34.00 -3.97
C THR A 322 -6.76 -35.10 -3.01
N ALA A 323 -7.25 -34.99 -1.78
CA ALA A 323 -7.01 -35.98 -0.74
C ALA A 323 -8.34 -36.66 -0.39
N ALA A 324 -8.32 -37.99 -0.26
CA ALA A 324 -9.49 -38.71 0.26
C ALA A 324 -9.72 -38.39 1.74
N GLN A 325 -8.64 -38.20 2.50
CA GLN A 325 -8.66 -37.71 3.88
C GLN A 325 -7.46 -36.81 4.18
N VAL A 326 -7.70 -35.83 5.05
CA VAL A 326 -6.72 -34.97 5.73
C VAL A 326 -6.13 -35.77 6.89
N PRO A 327 -4.82 -36.04 6.92
CA PRO A 327 -4.19 -36.87 7.94
C PRO A 327 -4.07 -36.13 9.28
N GLY A 328 -3.90 -36.92 10.34
CA GLY A 328 -3.66 -36.45 11.70
C GLY A 328 -4.93 -36.05 12.46
N THR A 329 -4.74 -35.59 13.70
CA THR A 329 -5.82 -35.18 14.61
C THR A 329 -6.13 -33.70 14.45
N TRP A 330 -7.39 -33.35 14.24
CA TRP A 330 -7.83 -31.97 14.06
C TRP A 330 -8.94 -31.59 15.03
N LEU A 331 -8.90 -30.34 15.49
CA LEU A 331 -10.04 -29.75 16.20
C LEU A 331 -11.02 -29.18 15.19
N VAL A 332 -12.31 -29.54 15.29
CA VAL A 332 -13.40 -28.95 14.51
C VAL A 332 -14.27 -28.14 15.46
N LEU A 333 -14.20 -26.82 15.31
CA LEU A 333 -14.80 -25.86 16.23
C LEU A 333 -16.16 -25.41 15.73
N LEU A 334 -17.14 -25.54 16.61
CA LEU A 334 -18.53 -25.16 16.40
C LEU A 334 -18.89 -24.01 17.34
N PRO A 335 -19.80 -23.11 16.94
CA PRO A 335 -20.39 -22.17 17.89
C PRO A 335 -21.21 -22.90 18.97
N GLU A 336 -21.21 -22.34 20.18
CA GLU A 336 -21.97 -22.84 21.33
C GLU A 336 -23.46 -22.98 20.99
N GLY A 337 -24.04 -24.16 21.22
CA GLY A 337 -25.43 -24.48 20.85
C GLY A 337 -25.63 -25.12 19.47
N GLY A 338 -24.54 -25.32 18.71
CA GLY A 338 -24.52 -25.99 17.41
C GLY A 338 -25.13 -25.17 16.27
N VAL A 339 -24.96 -25.66 15.03
CA VAL A 339 -25.51 -25.00 13.82
C VAL A 339 -26.27 -26.01 12.95
N PRO A 340 -27.60 -26.10 13.07
CA PRO A 340 -28.41 -26.99 12.25
C PRO A 340 -28.20 -26.77 10.75
N GLU A 341 -28.01 -25.52 10.33
CA GLU A 341 -27.79 -25.12 8.93
C GLU A 341 -26.44 -25.55 8.37
N GLN A 342 -25.46 -25.87 9.24
CA GLN A 342 -24.13 -26.36 8.82
C GLN A 342 -23.96 -27.86 9.05
N ALA A 343 -25.01 -28.60 9.39
CA ALA A 343 -24.92 -30.03 9.64
C ALA A 343 -24.36 -30.82 8.45
N ASP A 344 -24.64 -30.39 7.21
CA ASP A 344 -24.04 -30.97 6.01
C ASP A 344 -22.54 -30.69 5.90
N THR A 345 -22.11 -29.46 6.20
CA THR A 345 -20.70 -29.08 6.20
C THR A 345 -19.94 -29.86 7.28
N LEU A 346 -20.49 -29.96 8.48
CA LEU A 346 -19.88 -30.75 9.56
C LEU A 346 -19.77 -32.23 9.16
N ARG A 347 -20.82 -32.82 8.58
CA ARG A 347 -20.76 -34.19 8.04
C ARG A 347 -19.67 -34.36 6.98
N ALA A 348 -19.49 -33.39 6.10
CA ALA A 348 -18.42 -33.41 5.10
C ALA A 348 -17.04 -33.33 5.77
N LEU A 349 -16.86 -32.41 6.73
CA LEU A 349 -15.61 -32.24 7.48
C LEU A 349 -15.22 -33.51 8.25
N THR A 350 -16.15 -34.12 9.00
CA THR A 350 -15.88 -35.36 9.75
C THR A 350 -15.56 -36.55 8.82
N ARG A 351 -15.97 -36.52 7.55
CA ARG A 351 -15.60 -37.55 6.57
C ARG A 351 -14.18 -37.35 6.03
N ILE A 352 -13.82 -36.10 5.75
CA ILE A 352 -12.51 -35.80 5.15
C ILE A 352 -11.40 -35.71 6.20
N VAL A 353 -11.67 -35.44 7.47
CA VAL A 353 -10.64 -35.44 8.50
C VAL A 353 -10.48 -36.87 9.05
N ALA A 354 -9.25 -37.38 9.11
CA ALA A 354 -8.98 -38.73 9.59
C ALA A 354 -9.35 -38.94 11.06
N ASP A 355 -9.00 -37.98 11.92
CA ASP A 355 -9.34 -37.97 13.35
C ASP A 355 -9.83 -36.58 13.76
N ALA A 356 -11.15 -36.42 13.94
CA ALA A 356 -11.80 -35.14 14.20
C ALA A 356 -12.32 -35.07 15.63
N VAL A 357 -11.80 -34.12 16.41
CA VAL A 357 -12.29 -33.79 17.76
C VAL A 357 -13.17 -32.56 17.65
N THR A 358 -14.46 -32.71 17.87
CA THR A 358 -15.41 -31.58 17.82
C THR A 358 -15.42 -30.85 19.15
N VAL A 359 -15.32 -29.51 19.13
CA VAL A 359 -15.33 -28.67 20.33
C VAL A 359 -16.29 -27.50 20.11
N GLU A 360 -17.13 -27.22 21.10
CA GLU A 360 -17.99 -26.04 21.08
C GLU A 360 -17.30 -24.86 21.78
N THR A 361 -17.29 -23.71 21.11
CA THR A 361 -16.71 -22.47 21.62
C THR A 361 -17.67 -21.31 21.40
N GLY A 362 -17.87 -20.48 22.43
CA GLY A 362 -18.75 -19.31 22.38
C GLY A 362 -17.98 -18.00 22.49
N THR A 363 -18.66 -16.96 22.97
CA THR A 363 -18.06 -15.63 23.20
C THR A 363 -17.44 -15.46 24.59
N ASP A 364 -17.33 -16.54 25.37
CA ASP A 364 -16.69 -16.56 26.69
C ASP A 364 -15.27 -17.14 26.56
N ARG A 365 -14.26 -16.28 26.68
CA ARG A 365 -12.84 -16.64 26.54
C ARG A 365 -12.38 -17.71 27.53
N ALA A 366 -12.85 -17.66 28.78
CA ALA A 366 -12.45 -18.62 29.81
C ALA A 366 -13.06 -20.00 29.55
N LYS A 367 -14.34 -20.06 29.15
CA LYS A 367 -14.99 -21.30 28.74
C LYS A 367 -14.37 -21.88 27.48
N ALA A 368 -14.15 -21.05 26.46
CA ALA A 368 -13.51 -21.47 25.21
C ALA A 368 -12.11 -22.05 25.48
N ARG A 369 -11.28 -21.38 26.29
CA ARG A 369 -9.98 -21.90 26.73
C ARG A 369 -10.13 -23.26 27.40
N THR A 370 -11.03 -23.38 28.37
CA THR A 370 -11.24 -24.63 29.12
C THR A 370 -11.64 -25.78 28.19
N ALA A 371 -12.56 -25.53 27.25
CA ALA A 371 -13.01 -26.51 26.27
C ALA A 371 -11.86 -26.96 25.34
N LEU A 372 -11.08 -26.00 24.85
CA LEU A 372 -9.91 -26.27 23.99
C LEU A 372 -8.83 -27.06 24.73
N THR A 373 -8.49 -26.68 25.96
CA THR A 373 -7.51 -27.41 26.80
C THR A 373 -7.99 -28.82 27.08
N ALA A 374 -9.28 -29.02 27.40
CA ALA A 374 -9.85 -30.35 27.63
C ALA A 374 -9.84 -31.22 26.37
N ALA A 375 -10.11 -30.65 25.20
CA ALA A 375 -10.09 -31.36 23.92
C ALA A 375 -8.67 -31.73 23.47
N ALA A 376 -7.67 -30.89 23.79
CA ALA A 376 -6.28 -31.18 23.53
C ALA A 376 -5.66 -32.16 24.55
N ALA A 377 -6.25 -32.28 25.74
CA ALA A 377 -5.74 -33.14 26.81
C ALA A 377 -5.79 -34.63 26.42
N GLY A 378 -4.62 -35.24 26.21
CA GLY A 378 -4.49 -36.65 25.85
C GLY A 378 -4.67 -36.95 24.36
N ALA A 379 -4.88 -35.93 23.52
CA ALA A 379 -4.87 -36.07 22.07
C ALA A 379 -3.42 -36.19 21.54
N PRO A 380 -3.19 -36.89 20.41
CA PRO A 380 -1.95 -36.77 19.65
C PRO A 380 -1.67 -35.31 19.24
N PRO A 381 -0.45 -34.97 18.82
CA PRO A 381 -0.13 -33.64 18.30
C PRO A 381 -1.14 -33.19 17.23
N LEU A 382 -1.79 -32.06 17.48
CA LEU A 382 -2.82 -31.52 16.60
C LEU A 382 -2.21 -31.10 15.27
N SER A 383 -2.78 -31.61 14.18
CA SER A 383 -2.37 -31.30 12.80
C SER A 383 -3.00 -30.01 12.29
N GLY A 384 -4.13 -29.59 12.87
CA GLY A 384 -4.76 -28.31 12.56
C GLY A 384 -6.05 -28.07 13.34
N VAL A 385 -6.60 -26.87 13.16
CA VAL A 385 -7.86 -26.43 13.74
C VAL A 385 -8.74 -25.90 12.60
N ILE A 386 -9.99 -26.34 12.54
CA ILE A 386 -10.99 -25.85 11.58
C ILE A 386 -12.08 -25.15 12.38
N ALA A 387 -12.38 -23.89 12.05
CA ALA A 387 -13.49 -23.16 12.63
C ALA A 387 -14.54 -22.86 11.58
N LEU A 388 -15.80 -23.18 11.86
CA LEU A 388 -16.92 -22.71 11.07
C LEU A 388 -17.32 -21.31 11.55
N VAL A 389 -17.14 -20.31 10.69
CA VAL A 389 -17.23 -18.89 11.07
C VAL A 389 -18.38 -18.21 10.37
N GLU A 390 -19.33 -17.70 11.16
CA GLU A 390 -20.46 -16.88 10.70
C GLU A 390 -20.37 -15.45 11.23
N GLU A 391 -19.80 -15.31 12.43
CA GLU A 391 -19.76 -14.07 13.20
C GLU A 391 -18.32 -13.73 13.60
N PRO A 392 -17.92 -12.45 13.60
CA PRO A 392 -16.56 -12.06 13.96
C PRO A 392 -16.29 -12.13 15.47
N GLU A 393 -17.31 -11.97 16.33
CA GLU A 393 -17.14 -11.96 17.79
C GLU A 393 -16.69 -13.33 18.35
N PRO A 394 -17.30 -14.47 17.98
CA PRO A 394 -16.78 -15.78 18.37
C PRO A 394 -15.38 -16.05 17.81
N LEU A 395 -15.07 -15.57 16.60
CA LEU A 395 -13.74 -15.73 16.01
C LEU A 395 -12.67 -14.97 16.81
N LEU A 396 -12.94 -13.76 17.30
CA LEU A 396 -12.01 -13.02 18.16
C LEU A 396 -11.71 -13.83 19.43
N VAL A 397 -12.76 -14.31 20.11
CA VAL A 397 -12.63 -15.08 21.35
C VAL A 397 -11.88 -16.39 21.10
N LEU A 398 -12.16 -17.05 19.98
CA LEU A 398 -11.45 -18.26 19.57
C LEU A 398 -9.94 -18.00 19.37
N LEU A 399 -9.57 -16.96 18.63
CA LEU A 399 -8.17 -16.60 18.39
C LEU A 399 -7.42 -16.36 19.69
N GLN A 400 -8.07 -15.71 20.66
CA GLN A 400 -7.52 -15.49 22.00
C GLN A 400 -7.40 -16.79 22.79
N ALA A 401 -8.46 -17.60 22.80
CA ALA A 401 -8.51 -18.85 23.56
C ALA A 401 -7.51 -19.89 23.06
N LEU A 402 -7.24 -19.95 21.74
CA LEU A 402 -6.16 -20.77 21.18
C LEU A 402 -4.78 -20.37 21.74
N GLY A 403 -4.57 -19.07 21.98
CA GLY A 403 -3.36 -18.59 22.65
C GLY A 403 -3.29 -18.93 24.12
N ASP A 404 -4.39 -18.72 24.86
CA ASP A 404 -4.43 -19.03 26.28
C ASP A 404 -4.33 -20.53 26.58
N ALA A 405 -4.69 -21.37 25.60
CA ALA A 405 -4.57 -22.82 25.65
C ALA A 405 -3.25 -23.34 25.05
N GLU A 406 -2.36 -22.45 24.59
CA GLU A 406 -1.06 -22.78 23.98
C GLU A 406 -1.16 -23.75 22.79
N ILE A 407 -2.23 -23.63 21.99
CA ILE A 407 -2.44 -24.46 20.80
C ILE A 407 -1.76 -23.79 19.61
N GLY A 408 -0.62 -24.35 19.19
CA GLY A 408 0.15 -23.89 18.02
C GLY A 408 -0.30 -24.43 16.66
N ALA A 409 -1.35 -25.27 16.62
CA ALA A 409 -1.86 -25.84 15.37
C ALA A 409 -2.51 -24.76 14.47
N ARG A 410 -2.34 -24.89 13.15
CA ARG A 410 -2.84 -23.90 12.17
C ARG A 410 -4.37 -23.83 12.15
N LEU A 411 -4.92 -22.62 12.31
CA LEU A 411 -6.34 -22.32 12.22
C LEU A 411 -6.80 -22.04 10.79
N TRP A 412 -7.77 -22.81 10.31
CA TRP A 412 -8.51 -22.57 9.07
C TRP A 412 -9.94 -22.13 9.37
N CYS A 413 -10.30 -20.92 8.94
CA CYS A 413 -11.65 -20.39 9.09
C CYS A 413 -12.45 -20.63 7.82
N LEU A 414 -13.54 -21.38 7.94
CA LEU A 414 -14.46 -21.67 6.85
C LEU A 414 -15.69 -20.78 6.98
N THR A 415 -15.98 -20.00 5.94
CA THR A 415 -17.18 -19.16 5.86
C THR A 415 -18.10 -19.63 4.74
N ARG A 416 -19.30 -19.05 4.66
CA ARG A 416 -20.19 -19.22 3.51
C ARG A 416 -20.77 -17.88 3.09
N GLY A 417 -20.58 -17.54 1.81
CA GLY A 417 -21.09 -16.29 1.26
C GLY A 417 -20.40 -15.05 1.81
N ALA A 418 -19.21 -15.15 2.40
CA ALA A 418 -18.48 -13.98 2.89
C ALA A 418 -17.96 -13.07 1.77
N VAL A 419 -17.85 -13.59 0.55
CA VAL A 419 -17.22 -12.92 -0.59
C VAL A 419 -18.04 -13.12 -1.85
N ALA A 420 -18.11 -12.08 -2.69
CA ALA A 420 -18.60 -12.20 -4.06
C ALA A 420 -17.42 -12.50 -5.00
N THR A 421 -17.51 -13.61 -5.73
CA THR A 421 -16.49 -14.01 -6.72
C THR A 421 -16.88 -13.74 -8.16
N ALA A 422 -18.16 -13.43 -8.38
CA ALA A 422 -18.73 -13.07 -9.67
C ALA A 422 -19.85 -12.02 -9.48
N ALA A 423 -20.16 -11.29 -10.55
CA ALA A 423 -21.26 -10.33 -10.54
C ALA A 423 -22.60 -11.03 -10.24
N GLY A 424 -23.39 -10.44 -9.35
CA GLY A 424 -24.69 -10.96 -8.92
C GLY A 424 -24.65 -11.92 -7.72
N GLU A 425 -23.48 -12.30 -7.22
CA GLU A 425 -23.38 -12.93 -5.90
C GLU A 425 -23.68 -11.90 -4.80
N GLU A 426 -24.57 -12.25 -3.86
CA GLU A 426 -24.91 -11.40 -2.71
C GLU A 426 -24.12 -11.85 -1.47
N PRO A 427 -23.03 -11.16 -1.09
CA PRO A 427 -22.25 -11.55 0.08
C PRO A 427 -22.97 -11.19 1.39
N LEU A 428 -22.76 -12.02 2.41
CA LEU A 428 -23.20 -11.81 3.78
C LEU A 428 -22.18 -10.93 4.53
N THR A 429 -22.66 -9.87 5.16
CA THR A 429 -21.81 -8.82 5.73
C THR A 429 -21.12 -9.24 7.03
N ARG A 430 -21.72 -10.15 7.82
CA ARG A 430 -21.15 -10.65 9.08
C ARG A 430 -19.98 -11.64 8.85
N PRO A 431 -20.08 -12.65 7.97
CA PRO A 431 -18.93 -13.43 7.55
C PRO A 431 -17.83 -12.60 6.89
N ALA A 432 -18.19 -11.58 6.10
CA ALA A 432 -17.21 -10.65 5.53
C ALA A 432 -16.44 -9.87 6.61
N ALA A 433 -17.10 -9.46 7.69
CA ALA A 433 -16.45 -8.85 8.84
C ALA A 433 -15.43 -9.81 9.49
N ALA A 434 -15.76 -11.09 9.59
CA ALA A 434 -14.84 -12.11 10.11
C ALA A 434 -13.62 -12.30 9.19
N TRP A 435 -13.77 -12.15 7.87
CA TRP A 435 -12.65 -12.10 6.93
C TRP A 435 -11.71 -10.92 7.20
N GLY A 436 -12.26 -9.74 7.54
CA GLY A 436 -11.47 -8.58 7.96
C GLY A 436 -10.64 -8.86 9.21
N LEU A 437 -11.26 -9.45 10.23
CA LEU A 437 -10.60 -9.91 11.45
C LEU A 437 -9.50 -10.95 11.17
N GLY A 438 -9.80 -11.96 10.34
CA GLY A 438 -8.86 -13.02 10.00
C GLY A 438 -7.60 -12.52 9.28
N ARG A 439 -7.73 -11.49 8.42
CA ARG A 439 -6.56 -10.83 7.81
C ARG A 439 -5.66 -10.12 8.82
N VAL A 440 -6.21 -9.63 9.93
CA VAL A 440 -5.40 -9.07 11.03
C VAL A 440 -4.78 -10.19 11.85
N ALA A 441 -5.52 -11.27 12.11
CA ALA A 441 -5.00 -12.46 12.79
C ALA A 441 -3.81 -13.08 12.04
N SER A 442 -3.83 -13.08 10.70
CA SER A 442 -2.71 -13.57 9.89
C SER A 442 -1.45 -12.70 10.01
N LEU A 443 -1.59 -11.43 10.43
CA LEU A 443 -0.48 -10.50 10.66
C LEU A 443 0.09 -10.65 12.08
N GLU A 444 -0.77 -10.75 13.09
CA GLU A 444 -0.36 -10.79 14.51
C GLU A 444 0.00 -12.20 15.00
N HIS A 445 -0.60 -13.24 14.43
CA HIS A 445 -0.39 -14.64 14.81
C HIS A 445 -0.07 -15.53 13.59
N PRO A 446 0.97 -15.20 12.80
CA PRO A 446 1.30 -15.90 11.56
C PRO A 446 1.72 -17.36 11.76
N ASP A 447 2.23 -17.69 12.95
CA ASP A 447 2.70 -19.00 13.39
C ASP A 447 1.60 -20.06 13.43
N ARG A 448 0.39 -19.65 13.80
CA ARG A 448 -0.78 -20.53 13.98
C ARG A 448 -1.93 -20.23 13.02
N TRP A 449 -1.67 -19.47 11.96
CA TRP A 449 -2.68 -19.11 10.96
C TRP A 449 -2.60 -20.01 9.73
N GLY A 450 -3.69 -20.72 9.42
CA GLY A 450 -3.87 -21.46 8.18
C GLY A 450 -4.36 -20.55 7.06
N GLY A 451 -5.62 -20.11 7.15
CA GLY A 451 -6.25 -19.26 6.13
C GLY A 451 -7.77 -19.12 6.26
N LEU A 452 -8.35 -18.35 5.34
CA LEU A 452 -9.78 -18.11 5.14
C LEU A 452 -10.25 -18.86 3.87
N ILE A 453 -11.30 -19.66 4.00
CA ILE A 453 -11.91 -20.38 2.87
C ILE A 453 -13.42 -20.10 2.84
N ASP A 454 -13.92 -19.49 1.76
CA ASP A 454 -15.35 -19.29 1.56
C ASP A 454 -15.95 -20.45 0.76
N LEU A 455 -16.88 -21.18 1.38
CA LEU A 455 -17.48 -22.39 0.85
C LEU A 455 -18.68 -22.09 -0.06
N PRO A 456 -18.99 -22.98 -1.02
CA PRO A 456 -20.24 -22.91 -1.77
C PRO A 456 -21.44 -23.18 -0.86
N ARG A 457 -22.65 -22.84 -1.32
CA ARG A 457 -23.92 -23.14 -0.63
C ARG A 457 -24.12 -24.65 -0.38
N THR A 458 -23.57 -25.49 -1.23
CA THR A 458 -23.65 -26.95 -1.10
C THR A 458 -22.29 -27.55 -1.41
N LEU A 459 -21.79 -28.41 -0.52
CA LEU A 459 -20.59 -29.21 -0.76
C LEU A 459 -21.00 -30.51 -1.43
N ASP A 460 -20.58 -30.69 -2.68
CA ASP A 460 -20.63 -31.96 -3.39
C ASP A 460 -19.32 -32.75 -3.19
N ASP A 461 -19.24 -33.96 -3.75
CA ASP A 461 -18.06 -34.83 -3.58
C ASP A 461 -16.78 -34.16 -4.12
N ARG A 462 -16.88 -33.39 -5.21
CA ARG A 462 -15.73 -32.71 -5.82
C ARG A 462 -15.23 -31.58 -4.94
N THR A 463 -16.11 -30.67 -4.53
CA THR A 463 -15.77 -29.55 -3.65
C THR A 463 -15.30 -30.03 -2.28
N THR A 464 -15.84 -31.14 -1.78
CA THR A 464 -15.35 -31.81 -0.56
C THR A 464 -13.91 -32.32 -0.72
N ALA A 465 -13.58 -32.95 -1.85
CA ALA A 465 -12.22 -33.42 -2.13
C ALA A 465 -11.22 -32.26 -2.34
N LEU A 466 -11.66 -31.16 -2.96
CA LEU A 466 -10.85 -29.94 -3.11
C LEU A 466 -10.60 -29.27 -1.76
N LEU A 467 -11.59 -29.23 -0.87
CA LEU A 467 -11.42 -28.73 0.49
C LEU A 467 -10.38 -29.54 1.27
N ALA A 468 -10.40 -30.87 1.17
CA ALA A 468 -9.38 -31.72 1.76
C ALA A 468 -7.97 -31.44 1.20
N GLY A 469 -7.87 -31.20 -0.11
CA GLY A 469 -6.62 -30.77 -0.76
C GLY A 469 -6.10 -29.42 -0.26
N LEU A 470 -7.00 -28.45 -0.04
CA LEU A 470 -6.63 -27.13 0.53
C LEU A 470 -6.10 -27.25 1.95
N LEU A 471 -6.75 -28.06 2.80
CA LEU A 471 -6.36 -28.26 4.21
C LEU A 471 -5.03 -29.02 4.36
N THR A 472 -4.61 -29.78 3.35
CA THR A 472 -3.35 -30.54 3.33
C THR A 472 -2.20 -29.82 2.63
N GLY A 473 -2.47 -28.69 1.98
CA GLY A 473 -1.46 -27.90 1.27
C GLY A 473 -0.44 -27.24 2.18
N ASP A 474 0.59 -26.65 1.58
CA ASP A 474 1.66 -25.92 2.28
C ASP A 474 1.17 -24.63 2.99
N GLY A 475 -0.05 -24.17 2.66
CA GLY A 475 -0.66 -22.96 3.21
C GLY A 475 -0.13 -21.68 2.57
N THR A 476 0.47 -21.76 1.38
CA THR A 476 0.92 -20.58 0.62
C THR A 476 -0.23 -19.64 0.30
N GLU A 477 -1.36 -20.17 -0.15
CA GLU A 477 -2.61 -19.43 -0.32
C GLU A 477 -3.43 -19.47 0.97
N ASP A 478 -3.72 -18.30 1.54
CA ASP A 478 -4.44 -18.15 2.81
C ASP A 478 -5.81 -17.44 2.67
N GLN A 479 -6.22 -17.12 1.45
CA GLN A 479 -7.48 -16.43 1.15
C GLN A 479 -8.11 -17.01 -0.13
N VAL A 480 -9.05 -17.93 0.06
CA VAL A 480 -9.58 -18.78 -1.00
C VAL A 480 -11.11 -18.77 -1.01
N ALA A 481 -11.71 -18.84 -2.20
CA ALA A 481 -13.13 -19.12 -2.38
C ALA A 481 -13.28 -20.41 -3.18
N LEU A 482 -14.05 -21.34 -2.63
CA LEU A 482 -14.41 -22.59 -3.29
C LEU A 482 -15.79 -22.41 -3.93
N ARG A 483 -15.87 -22.74 -5.22
CA ARG A 483 -17.11 -22.70 -6.00
C ARG A 483 -17.23 -23.99 -6.82
N ALA A 484 -18.38 -24.24 -7.45
CA ALA A 484 -18.56 -25.40 -8.32
C ALA A 484 -17.56 -25.42 -9.51
N GLY A 485 -17.11 -24.23 -9.93
CA GLY A 485 -16.10 -24.05 -10.98
C GLY A 485 -14.65 -24.35 -10.55
N GLY A 486 -14.39 -24.61 -9.27
CA GLY A 486 -13.06 -24.88 -8.72
C GLY A 486 -12.64 -23.90 -7.63
N VAL A 487 -11.32 -23.76 -7.47
CA VAL A 487 -10.69 -22.93 -6.44
C VAL A 487 -10.36 -21.55 -7.01
N LEU A 488 -10.78 -20.50 -6.32
CA LEU A 488 -10.46 -19.10 -6.64
C LEU A 488 -9.58 -18.52 -5.52
N ARG A 489 -8.57 -17.75 -5.88
CA ARG A 489 -7.67 -17.07 -4.93
C ARG A 489 -7.88 -15.56 -4.98
N ARG A 490 -7.78 -14.92 -3.80
CA ARG A 490 -7.96 -13.48 -3.67
C ARG A 490 -6.68 -12.73 -4.05
N ARG A 491 -6.81 -11.66 -4.84
CA ARG A 491 -5.71 -10.79 -5.27
C ARG A 491 -6.10 -9.33 -5.21
N VAL A 492 -5.11 -8.47 -4.96
CA VAL A 492 -5.21 -7.03 -5.22
C VAL A 492 -4.58 -6.77 -6.58
N VAL A 493 -5.34 -6.11 -7.46
CA VAL A 493 -4.91 -5.79 -8.83
C VAL A 493 -5.07 -4.29 -9.10
N PRO A 494 -4.29 -3.69 -10.02
CA PRO A 494 -4.48 -2.30 -10.41
C PRO A 494 -5.88 -2.06 -11.01
N ALA A 495 -6.45 -0.90 -10.74
CA ALA A 495 -7.79 -0.50 -11.16
C ALA A 495 -7.79 0.91 -11.79
N PRO A 496 -7.13 1.08 -12.97
CA PRO A 496 -7.12 2.37 -13.66
C PRO A 496 -8.55 2.87 -13.85
N ALA A 497 -8.77 4.18 -13.71
CA ALA A 497 -10.14 4.69 -13.74
C ALA A 497 -10.82 4.37 -15.09
N PRO A 498 -12.07 3.89 -15.06
CA PRO A 498 -12.83 3.73 -16.29
C PRO A 498 -13.13 5.10 -16.92
N ALA A 499 -13.47 5.10 -18.21
CA ALA A 499 -14.06 6.29 -18.83
C ALA A 499 -15.33 6.68 -18.07
N PRO A 500 -15.57 7.98 -17.81
CA PRO A 500 -16.75 8.42 -17.09
C PRO A 500 -18.00 8.01 -17.86
N VAL A 501 -18.94 7.33 -17.20
CA VAL A 501 -20.23 6.96 -17.78
C VAL A 501 -21.27 8.07 -17.57
N ARG A 502 -21.01 8.97 -16.62
CA ARG A 502 -21.81 10.16 -16.31
C ARG A 502 -20.94 11.22 -15.65
N THR A 503 -21.48 12.43 -15.56
CA THR A 503 -21.02 13.43 -14.57
C THR A 503 -22.01 13.44 -13.42
N TRP A 504 -21.63 12.82 -12.31
CA TRP A 504 -22.49 12.69 -11.14
C TRP A 504 -22.67 14.03 -10.44
N LYS A 505 -23.93 14.38 -10.16
CA LYS A 505 -24.32 15.57 -9.39
C LYS A 505 -25.41 15.20 -8.38
N PRO A 506 -25.40 15.75 -7.16
CA PRO A 506 -26.43 15.47 -6.17
C PRO A 506 -27.77 16.11 -6.56
N THR A 507 -28.86 15.34 -6.61
CA THR A 507 -30.21 15.86 -6.95
C THR A 507 -31.15 15.85 -5.74
N GLY A 508 -30.81 16.59 -4.68
CA GLY A 508 -31.65 16.72 -3.48
C GLY A 508 -30.84 16.92 -2.20
N THR A 509 -31.37 16.45 -1.07
CA THR A 509 -30.68 16.54 0.21
C THR A 509 -29.62 15.43 0.33
N VAL A 510 -28.41 15.82 0.72
CA VAL A 510 -27.29 14.89 0.97
C VAL A 510 -27.12 14.68 2.47
N LEU A 511 -27.20 13.43 2.93
CA LEU A 511 -26.95 13.03 4.31
C LEU A 511 -25.50 12.57 4.46
N ILE A 512 -24.74 13.20 5.36
CA ILE A 512 -23.35 12.87 5.64
C ILE A 512 -23.24 12.45 7.11
N THR A 513 -23.03 11.15 7.37
CA THR A 513 -22.83 10.66 8.74
C THR A 513 -21.36 10.70 9.10
N GLY A 514 -21.01 11.13 10.31
CA GLY A 514 -19.66 11.60 10.59
C GLY A 514 -19.38 12.95 9.91
N GLY A 515 -20.44 13.70 9.57
CA GLY A 515 -20.36 14.91 8.74
C GLY A 515 -19.58 16.07 9.37
N THR A 516 -19.42 16.07 10.70
CA THR A 516 -18.59 17.03 11.43
C THR A 516 -17.16 16.53 11.67
N GLY A 517 -16.79 15.34 11.16
CA GLY A 517 -15.44 14.81 11.23
C GLY A 517 -14.54 15.34 10.10
N SER A 518 -13.23 15.10 10.20
CA SER A 518 -12.23 15.57 9.23
C SER A 518 -12.57 15.21 7.78
N LEU A 519 -12.84 13.92 7.49
CA LEU A 519 -13.23 13.47 6.15
C LEU A 519 -14.61 14.00 5.73
N GLY A 520 -15.59 13.98 6.64
CA GLY A 520 -16.94 14.48 6.38
C GLY A 520 -16.96 15.95 5.96
N GLY A 521 -16.12 16.79 6.57
CA GLY A 521 -15.97 18.19 6.19
C GLY A 521 -15.40 18.40 4.79
N HIS A 522 -14.40 17.61 4.36
CA HIS A 522 -13.89 17.68 2.98
C HIS A 522 -14.95 17.26 1.97
N VAL A 523 -15.71 16.20 2.26
CA VAL A 523 -16.81 15.73 1.41
C VAL A 523 -17.91 16.78 1.31
N ALA A 524 -18.28 17.41 2.43
CA ALA A 524 -19.29 18.46 2.46
C ALA A 524 -18.90 19.66 1.58
N ARG A 525 -17.66 20.15 1.69
CA ARG A 525 -17.15 21.25 0.85
C ARG A 525 -17.20 20.89 -0.63
N TRP A 526 -16.72 19.71 -1.00
CA TRP A 526 -16.76 19.25 -2.39
C TRP A 526 -18.19 19.12 -2.92
N LEU A 527 -19.13 18.61 -2.12
CA LEU A 527 -20.53 18.49 -2.54
C LEU A 527 -21.15 19.84 -2.89
N VAL A 528 -20.83 20.92 -2.15
CA VAL A 528 -21.28 22.28 -2.50
C VAL A 528 -20.70 22.72 -3.84
N THR A 529 -19.41 22.45 -4.10
CA THR A 529 -18.81 22.73 -5.43
C THR A 529 -19.44 21.93 -6.57
N ARG A 530 -20.01 20.74 -6.28
CA ARG A 530 -20.78 19.92 -7.24
C ARG A 530 -22.26 20.35 -7.36
N GLY A 531 -22.67 21.41 -6.65
CA GLY A 531 -24.02 21.98 -6.73
C GLY A 531 -25.01 21.46 -5.69
N ALA A 532 -24.55 20.84 -4.59
CA ALA A 532 -25.44 20.45 -3.50
C ALA A 532 -26.09 21.68 -2.85
N THR A 533 -27.42 21.73 -2.85
CA THR A 533 -28.19 22.84 -2.28
C THR A 533 -28.68 22.57 -0.86
N SER A 534 -28.64 21.33 -0.38
CA SER A 534 -29.06 20.94 0.96
C SER A 534 -28.18 19.81 1.52
N LEU A 535 -27.55 20.08 2.67
CA LEU A 535 -26.67 19.15 3.37
C LEU A 535 -27.18 18.89 4.79
N VAL A 536 -27.16 17.62 5.22
CA VAL A 536 -27.43 17.20 6.60
C VAL A 536 -26.14 16.60 7.16
N LEU A 537 -25.49 17.32 8.07
CA LEU A 537 -24.27 16.89 8.74
C LEU A 537 -24.66 16.19 10.04
N LEU A 538 -24.58 14.86 10.06
CA LEU A 538 -24.99 14.04 11.19
C LEU A 538 -23.78 13.55 11.98
N SER A 539 -23.80 13.76 13.29
CA SER A 539 -22.84 13.17 14.24
C SER A 539 -23.46 13.10 15.64
N ARG A 540 -22.89 12.30 16.55
CA ARG A 540 -23.40 12.22 17.93
C ARG A 540 -23.30 13.55 18.67
N SER A 541 -22.25 14.32 18.41
CA SER A 541 -22.01 15.62 19.03
C SER A 541 -22.79 16.75 18.36
N GLY A 542 -23.25 16.58 17.12
CA GLY A 542 -23.99 17.59 16.36
C GLY A 542 -23.29 18.95 16.35
N GLU A 543 -24.03 20.00 16.70
CA GLU A 543 -23.53 21.38 16.79
C GLU A 543 -22.42 21.57 17.84
N GLN A 544 -22.33 20.67 18.82
CA GLN A 544 -21.29 20.71 19.86
C GLN A 544 -19.96 20.09 19.39
N ALA A 545 -19.89 19.56 18.17
CA ALA A 545 -18.63 19.06 17.63
C ALA A 545 -17.65 20.23 17.37
N PRO A 546 -16.35 20.09 17.72
CA PRO A 546 -15.33 21.10 17.43
C PRO A 546 -15.31 21.48 15.93
N GLY A 547 -15.37 22.77 15.63
CA GLY A 547 -15.37 23.30 14.26
C GLY A 547 -16.68 23.11 13.45
N ALA A 548 -17.73 22.52 14.04
CA ALA A 548 -18.99 22.30 13.32
C ALA A 548 -19.73 23.59 12.96
N ALA A 549 -19.72 24.58 13.85
CA ALA A 549 -20.33 25.88 13.59
C ALA A 549 -19.63 26.62 12.44
N ASP A 550 -18.30 26.62 12.42
CA ASP A 550 -17.49 27.26 11.37
C ASP A 550 -17.71 26.56 10.02
N LEU A 551 -17.71 25.22 10.00
CA LEU A 551 -18.01 24.45 8.79
C LEU A 551 -19.42 24.73 8.27
N ALA A 552 -20.42 24.78 9.16
CA ALA A 552 -21.79 25.07 8.75
C ALA A 552 -21.95 26.49 8.19
N ALA A 553 -21.28 27.48 8.78
CA ALA A 553 -21.25 28.85 8.29
C ALA A 553 -20.58 28.93 6.91
N GLU A 554 -19.40 28.33 6.74
CA GLU A 554 -18.64 28.28 5.48
C GLU A 554 -19.49 27.70 4.33
N LEU A 555 -20.12 26.55 4.57
CA LEU A 555 -20.96 25.88 3.58
C LEU A 555 -22.25 26.67 3.26
N THR A 556 -22.77 27.42 4.24
CA THR A 556 -23.94 28.29 4.04
C THR A 556 -23.59 29.54 3.23
N GLU A 557 -22.44 30.15 3.48
CA GLU A 557 -21.90 31.26 2.68
C GLU A 557 -21.64 30.83 1.24
N ALA A 558 -21.20 29.59 1.03
CA ALA A 558 -21.04 28.98 -0.29
C ALA A 558 -22.38 28.61 -0.99
N GLY A 559 -23.53 28.88 -0.36
CA GLY A 559 -24.86 28.80 -0.96
C GLY A 559 -25.66 27.53 -0.66
N ALA A 560 -25.20 26.65 0.23
CA ALA A 560 -25.93 25.44 0.62
C ALA A 560 -26.77 25.64 1.89
N ARG A 561 -27.94 25.00 1.97
CA ARG A 561 -28.70 24.90 3.23
C ARG A 561 -28.11 23.79 4.09
N VAL A 562 -27.48 24.13 5.20
CA VAL A 562 -26.85 23.16 6.10
C VAL A 562 -27.70 22.92 7.34
N ARG A 563 -27.92 21.65 7.69
CA ARG A 563 -28.52 21.24 8.96
C ARG A 563 -27.55 20.33 9.70
N VAL A 564 -27.06 20.77 10.86
CA VAL A 564 -26.25 19.93 11.75
C VAL A 564 -27.19 19.19 12.69
N VAL A 565 -27.07 17.86 12.76
CA VAL A 565 -27.98 17.01 13.54
C VAL A 565 -27.18 16.17 14.52
N ALA A 566 -27.50 16.33 15.81
CA ALA A 566 -27.02 15.45 16.88
C ALA A 566 -27.87 14.17 16.90
N ALA A 567 -27.32 13.05 16.41
CA ALA A 567 -28.00 11.75 16.44
C ALA A 567 -26.99 10.59 16.30
N ASP A 568 -27.37 9.41 16.79
CA ASP A 568 -26.63 8.18 16.52
C ASP A 568 -27.18 7.50 15.26
N VAL A 569 -26.31 7.29 14.27
CA VAL A 569 -26.69 6.61 13.02
C VAL A 569 -27.15 5.16 13.26
N ALA A 570 -26.70 4.52 14.34
CA ALA A 570 -27.15 3.18 14.71
C ALA A 570 -28.54 3.17 15.36
N ALA A 571 -29.08 4.33 15.78
CA ALA A 571 -30.41 4.44 16.35
C ALA A 571 -31.47 4.46 15.24
N ARG A 572 -31.97 3.27 14.87
CA ARG A 572 -32.92 3.08 13.77
C ARG A 572 -34.15 3.99 13.86
N GLU A 573 -34.72 4.15 15.05
CA GLU A 573 -35.93 4.97 15.25
C GLU A 573 -35.65 6.46 15.03
N GLU A 574 -34.52 6.96 15.54
CA GLU A 574 -34.08 8.34 15.31
C GLU A 574 -33.83 8.60 13.82
N MET A 575 -33.14 7.67 13.13
CA MET A 575 -32.85 7.80 11.70
C MET A 575 -34.12 7.73 10.86
N THR A 576 -35.07 6.86 11.24
CA THR A 576 -36.38 6.78 10.58
C THR A 576 -37.15 8.10 10.74
N ALA A 577 -37.15 8.68 11.95
CA ALA A 577 -37.81 9.95 12.22
C ALA A 577 -37.16 11.10 11.44
N LEU A 578 -35.83 11.16 11.39
CA LEU A 578 -35.08 12.15 10.64
C LEU A 578 -35.39 12.09 9.14
N VAL A 579 -35.27 10.91 8.52
CA VAL A 579 -35.50 10.73 7.08
C VAL A 579 -36.96 11.05 6.71
N ARG A 580 -37.93 10.61 7.52
CA ARG A 580 -39.35 10.92 7.29
C ARG A 580 -39.66 12.41 7.47
N GLY A 581 -39.07 13.06 8.47
CA GLY A 581 -39.22 14.49 8.69
C GLY A 581 -38.70 15.30 7.51
N LEU A 582 -37.50 14.99 7.03
CA LEU A 582 -36.91 15.63 5.84
C LEU A 582 -37.78 15.44 4.59
N ALA A 583 -38.32 14.24 4.38
CA ALA A 583 -39.23 13.97 3.27
C ALA A 583 -40.55 14.76 3.39
N ALA A 584 -41.11 14.87 4.60
CA ALA A 584 -42.33 15.64 4.86
C ALA A 584 -42.13 17.15 4.62
N ASP A 585 -40.93 17.67 4.88
CA ASP A 585 -40.53 19.05 4.61
C ASP A 585 -40.24 19.32 3.11
N GLY A 586 -40.48 18.34 2.23
CA GLY A 586 -40.20 18.43 0.79
C GLY A 586 -38.72 18.33 0.44
N GLN A 587 -37.90 17.79 1.35
CA GLN A 587 -36.44 17.66 1.23
C GLN A 587 -35.99 16.19 1.35
N PRO A 588 -36.46 15.28 0.48
CA PRO A 588 -36.08 13.88 0.59
C PRO A 588 -34.56 13.69 0.44
N VAL A 589 -34.00 12.77 1.22
CA VAL A 589 -32.59 12.38 1.09
C VAL A 589 -32.41 11.65 -0.24
N ARG A 590 -31.48 12.13 -1.06
CA ARG A 590 -31.16 11.58 -2.39
C ARG A 590 -29.72 11.11 -2.50
N ALA A 591 -28.85 11.46 -1.57
CA ALA A 591 -27.51 10.87 -1.48
C ALA A 591 -27.08 10.66 -0.02
N VAL A 592 -26.35 9.59 0.23
CA VAL A 592 -25.84 9.22 1.56
C VAL A 592 -24.32 9.02 1.47
N PHE A 593 -23.59 9.65 2.39
CA PHE A 593 -22.15 9.46 2.57
C PHE A 593 -21.89 9.01 4.01
N HIS A 594 -21.51 7.75 4.18
CA HIS A 594 -21.24 7.13 5.47
C HIS A 594 -19.75 7.22 5.81
N ALA A 595 -19.35 8.31 6.47
CA ALA A 595 -17.98 8.59 6.92
C ALA A 595 -17.79 8.39 8.43
N ALA A 596 -18.73 7.73 9.12
CA ALA A 596 -18.59 7.43 10.53
C ALA A 596 -17.50 6.36 10.76
N GLY A 597 -16.75 6.50 11.85
CA GLY A 597 -15.72 5.56 12.24
C GLY A 597 -14.94 6.04 13.46
N VAL A 598 -14.33 5.09 14.15
CA VAL A 598 -13.45 5.33 15.30
C VAL A 598 -12.16 4.58 15.04
N GLY A 599 -11.02 5.23 15.23
CA GLY A 599 -9.71 4.61 15.13
C GLY A 599 -9.46 3.67 16.31
N GLN A 600 -8.69 2.60 16.08
CA GLN A 600 -8.43 1.56 17.08
C GLN A 600 -7.01 1.02 16.86
N ASN A 601 -6.23 0.85 17.93
CA ASN A 601 -4.86 0.33 17.89
C ASN A 601 -4.59 -0.52 19.14
N THR A 602 -5.15 -1.71 19.13
CA THR A 602 -5.19 -2.68 20.24
C THR A 602 -4.86 -4.05 19.66
N PRO A 603 -3.81 -4.72 20.15
CA PRO A 603 -3.48 -6.07 19.73
C PRO A 603 -4.63 -7.05 20.00
N LEU A 604 -4.78 -8.06 19.16
CA LEU A 604 -5.82 -9.10 19.26
C LEU A 604 -5.85 -9.77 20.64
N ALA A 605 -4.68 -10.03 21.23
CA ALA A 605 -4.58 -10.70 22.53
C ALA A 605 -5.15 -9.87 23.70
N ALA A 606 -5.10 -8.54 23.60
CA ALA A 606 -5.50 -7.59 24.63
C ALA A 606 -6.90 -7.01 24.42
N MET A 607 -7.43 -7.09 23.20
CA MET A 607 -8.72 -6.54 22.84
C MET A 607 -9.87 -7.26 23.55
N ASP A 608 -10.68 -6.52 24.31
CA ASP A 608 -11.89 -7.10 24.87
C ASP A 608 -13.06 -7.07 23.87
N LEU A 609 -14.09 -7.87 24.15
CA LEU A 609 -15.22 -8.01 23.24
C LEU A 609 -16.12 -6.77 23.20
N ALA A 610 -16.16 -5.97 24.26
CA ALA A 610 -16.94 -4.74 24.30
C ALA A 610 -16.30 -3.66 23.42
N GLU A 611 -14.97 -3.52 23.50
CA GLU A 611 -14.16 -2.68 22.63
C GLU A 611 -14.34 -3.10 21.16
N PHE A 612 -14.19 -4.40 20.86
CA PHE A 612 -14.37 -4.91 19.50
C PHE A 612 -15.74 -4.52 18.93
N ARG A 613 -16.81 -4.74 19.69
CA ARG A 613 -18.18 -4.40 19.28
C ARG A 613 -18.35 -2.90 19.09
N ALA A 614 -17.85 -2.08 20.01
CA ALA A 614 -17.97 -0.63 19.93
C ALA A 614 -17.29 -0.07 18.66
N VAL A 615 -16.07 -0.52 18.35
CA VAL A 615 -15.31 -0.06 17.19
C VAL A 615 -15.93 -0.57 15.89
N ALA A 616 -16.30 -1.85 15.81
CA ALA A 616 -16.94 -2.40 14.62
C ALA A 616 -18.33 -1.76 14.38
N ALA A 617 -19.13 -1.54 15.43
CA ALA A 617 -20.47 -0.94 15.34
C ALA A 617 -20.44 0.50 14.80
N ALA A 618 -19.36 1.25 15.06
CA ALA A 618 -19.20 2.62 14.55
C ALA A 618 -19.29 2.72 13.01
N LYS A 619 -18.98 1.62 12.30
CA LYS A 619 -19.14 1.50 10.84
C LYS A 619 -20.33 0.61 10.46
N THR A 620 -20.48 -0.54 11.11
CA THR A 620 -21.43 -1.57 10.66
C THR A 620 -22.88 -1.23 10.99
N ALA A 621 -23.19 -0.93 12.26
CA ALA A 621 -24.56 -0.71 12.70
C ALA A 621 -25.22 0.49 11.98
N GLY A 622 -24.46 1.57 11.78
CA GLY A 622 -24.94 2.72 11.03
C GLY A 622 -25.21 2.41 9.56
N ALA A 623 -24.32 1.67 8.90
CA ALA A 623 -24.48 1.28 7.51
C ALA A 623 -25.67 0.33 7.30
N ASP A 624 -25.89 -0.62 8.22
CA ASP A 624 -27.05 -1.52 8.20
C ASP A 624 -28.39 -0.76 8.37
N VAL A 625 -28.43 0.23 9.28
CA VAL A 625 -29.60 1.11 9.42
C VAL A 625 -29.86 1.90 8.14
N LEU A 626 -28.82 2.46 7.52
CA LEU A 626 -28.94 3.20 6.27
C LEU A 626 -29.38 2.30 5.11
N ASP A 627 -28.85 1.08 4.98
CA ASP A 627 -29.28 0.10 3.96
C ASP A 627 -30.77 -0.24 4.10
N ALA A 628 -31.23 -0.44 5.33
CA ALA A 628 -32.64 -0.74 5.63
C ALA A 628 -33.60 0.43 5.40
N LEU A 629 -33.12 1.68 5.52
CA LEU A 629 -33.92 2.88 5.27
C LEU A 629 -34.06 3.22 3.78
N PHE A 630 -33.10 2.77 2.97
CA PHE A 630 -33.06 3.02 1.52
C PHE A 630 -32.97 1.71 0.74
N PRO A 631 -34.00 0.84 0.78
CA PRO A 631 -33.97 -0.47 0.12
C PRO A 631 -34.08 -0.41 -1.41
N ASP A 632 -34.68 0.68 -1.94
CA ASP A 632 -34.97 0.85 -3.37
C ASP A 632 -34.01 1.86 -4.05
N ASP A 633 -34.12 2.01 -5.38
CA ASP A 633 -33.28 2.90 -6.21
C ASP A 633 -33.64 4.40 -6.09
N ALA A 634 -34.02 4.84 -4.89
CA ALA A 634 -34.39 6.22 -4.63
C ALA A 634 -33.17 7.16 -4.49
N LEU A 635 -31.97 6.61 -4.28
CA LEU A 635 -30.75 7.38 -4.07
C LEU A 635 -29.94 7.54 -5.36
N ASP A 636 -29.40 8.74 -5.58
CA ASP A 636 -28.41 9.02 -6.62
C ASP A 636 -27.02 8.49 -6.23
N ALA A 637 -26.74 8.35 -4.92
CA ALA A 637 -25.50 7.77 -4.39
C ALA A 637 -25.67 7.21 -2.97
N PHE A 638 -25.02 6.08 -2.71
CA PHE A 638 -24.87 5.49 -1.39
C PHE A 638 -23.38 5.14 -1.18
N VAL A 639 -22.64 6.03 -0.54
CA VAL A 639 -21.17 5.98 -0.46
C VAL A 639 -20.72 5.54 0.93
N LEU A 640 -19.91 4.50 1.00
CA LEU A 640 -19.36 3.94 2.24
C LEU A 640 -17.86 4.22 2.30
N PHE A 641 -17.40 4.85 3.39
CA PHE A 641 -15.98 5.09 3.62
C PHE A 641 -15.39 3.87 4.34
N SER A 642 -14.84 2.98 3.54
CA SER A 642 -14.09 1.80 3.98
C SER A 642 -12.60 2.14 4.18
N SER A 643 -11.76 1.13 4.41
CA SER A 643 -10.31 1.29 4.61
C SER A 643 -9.53 0.10 4.06
N VAL A 644 -8.30 0.35 3.61
CA VAL A 644 -7.33 -0.68 3.23
C VAL A 644 -7.10 -1.75 4.31
N SER A 645 -7.32 -1.44 5.58
CA SER A 645 -7.29 -2.41 6.69
C SER A 645 -8.31 -3.54 6.50
N GLY A 646 -9.49 -3.24 5.97
CA GLY A 646 -10.49 -4.23 5.59
C GLY A 646 -10.09 -5.07 4.37
N VAL A 647 -9.15 -4.59 3.54
CA VAL A 647 -8.75 -5.24 2.29
C VAL A 647 -7.57 -6.19 2.49
N TRP A 648 -6.47 -5.74 3.09
CA TRP A 648 -5.25 -6.55 3.26
C TRP A 648 -4.83 -6.77 4.72
N GLY A 649 -5.54 -6.16 5.68
CA GLY A 649 -5.24 -6.26 7.12
C GLY A 649 -4.24 -5.23 7.60
N SER A 650 -4.36 -4.80 8.85
CA SER A 650 -3.36 -3.99 9.54
C SER A 650 -3.24 -4.49 10.97
N GLY A 651 -2.03 -4.82 11.42
CA GLY A 651 -1.79 -5.31 12.78
C GLY A 651 -2.30 -4.31 13.82
N HIS A 652 -2.99 -4.81 14.83
CA HIS A 652 -3.71 -4.11 15.89
C HIS A 652 -5.01 -3.41 15.46
N TYR A 653 -5.50 -3.61 14.23
CA TYR A 653 -6.74 -2.97 13.73
C TYR A 653 -7.87 -3.98 13.53
N ALA A 654 -7.98 -4.99 14.39
CA ALA A 654 -8.88 -6.14 14.22
C ALA A 654 -10.36 -5.74 14.05
N ALA A 655 -10.90 -4.95 14.98
CA ALA A 655 -12.28 -4.49 14.94
C ALA A 655 -12.53 -3.51 13.79
N TYR A 656 -11.55 -2.65 13.52
CA TYR A 656 -11.61 -1.69 12.43
C TYR A 656 -11.61 -2.39 11.06
N ALA A 657 -10.74 -3.38 10.84
CA ALA A 657 -10.71 -4.19 9.63
C ALA A 657 -12.00 -4.98 9.43
N ALA A 658 -12.56 -5.55 10.50
CA ALA A 658 -13.86 -6.24 10.47
C ALA A 658 -14.99 -5.29 10.04
N GLY A 659 -15.03 -4.08 10.61
CA GLY A 659 -16.02 -3.08 10.25
C GLY A 659 -15.93 -2.62 8.78
N ASN A 660 -14.71 -2.44 8.25
CA ASN A 660 -14.52 -2.02 6.86
C ASN A 660 -14.83 -3.15 5.85
N ALA A 661 -14.45 -4.39 6.15
CA ALA A 661 -14.79 -5.53 5.29
C ALA A 661 -16.31 -5.78 5.20
N HIS A 662 -17.05 -5.48 6.27
CA HIS A 662 -18.52 -5.45 6.25
C HIS A 662 -19.05 -4.38 5.28
N LEU A 663 -18.49 -3.17 5.26
CA LEU A 663 -18.91 -2.10 4.35
C LEU A 663 -18.69 -2.48 2.88
N ASP A 664 -17.54 -3.11 2.57
CA ASP A 664 -17.24 -3.57 1.22
C ASP A 664 -18.29 -4.60 0.75
N ALA A 665 -18.60 -5.60 1.58
CA ALA A 665 -19.63 -6.59 1.30
C ALA A 665 -21.04 -5.97 1.22
N LEU A 666 -21.35 -4.95 2.02
CA LEU A 666 -22.63 -4.26 1.96
C LEU A 666 -22.82 -3.55 0.61
N ALA A 667 -21.78 -2.91 0.09
CA ALA A 667 -21.82 -2.29 -1.23
C ALA A 667 -22.02 -3.33 -2.34
N GLU A 668 -21.29 -4.45 -2.30
CA GLU A 668 -21.47 -5.56 -3.25
C GLU A 668 -22.89 -6.13 -3.19
N ARG A 669 -23.43 -6.37 -1.99
CA ARG A 669 -24.80 -6.86 -1.77
C ARG A 669 -25.86 -5.88 -2.28
N ARG A 670 -25.66 -4.57 -2.10
CA ARG A 670 -26.54 -3.53 -2.67
C ARG A 670 -26.51 -3.58 -4.19
N ARG A 671 -25.34 -3.65 -4.80
CA ARG A 671 -25.18 -3.71 -6.26
C ARG A 671 -25.76 -4.98 -6.86
N ALA A 672 -25.62 -6.13 -6.20
CA ALA A 672 -26.22 -7.38 -6.63
C ALA A 672 -27.76 -7.34 -6.65
N ARG A 673 -28.38 -6.55 -5.75
CA ARG A 673 -29.82 -6.25 -5.74
C ARG A 673 -30.26 -5.20 -6.78
N GLY A 674 -29.31 -4.64 -7.53
CA GLY A 674 -29.56 -3.62 -8.55
C GLY A 674 -29.73 -2.19 -8.01
N VAL A 675 -29.36 -1.92 -6.76
CA VAL A 675 -29.41 -0.57 -6.17
C VAL A 675 -28.02 0.05 -6.02
N THR A 676 -27.94 1.38 -6.08
CA THR A 676 -26.65 2.09 -6.01
C THR A 676 -25.91 1.85 -4.69
N ALA A 677 -24.60 1.65 -4.79
CA ALA A 677 -23.64 1.68 -3.67
C ALA A 677 -22.21 1.80 -4.17
N THR A 678 -21.38 2.56 -3.45
CA THR A 678 -19.94 2.68 -3.71
C THR A 678 -19.21 2.58 -2.38
N ALA A 679 -18.42 1.53 -2.17
CA ALA A 679 -17.47 1.45 -1.06
C ALA A 679 -16.07 1.81 -1.56
N VAL A 680 -15.43 2.79 -0.91
CA VAL A 680 -14.03 3.12 -1.18
C VAL A 680 -13.19 2.76 0.03
N ALA A 681 -12.29 1.79 -0.15
CA ALA A 681 -11.30 1.39 0.83
C ALA A 681 -10.11 2.35 0.76
N TRP A 682 -10.13 3.38 1.60
CA TRP A 682 -9.12 4.42 1.62
C TRP A 682 -7.82 3.97 2.28
N GLY A 683 -6.71 4.39 1.70
CA GLY A 683 -5.44 4.58 2.38
C GLY A 683 -5.50 5.77 3.34
N VAL A 684 -4.34 6.25 3.75
CA VAL A 684 -4.24 7.31 4.76
C VAL A 684 -4.50 8.66 4.12
N TRP A 685 -5.35 9.49 4.72
CA TRP A 685 -5.52 10.89 4.34
C TRP A 685 -4.68 11.79 5.24
N ASP A 686 -4.01 12.77 4.65
CA ASP A 686 -3.25 13.78 5.37
C ASP A 686 -4.16 14.65 6.26
N GLY A 687 -3.66 15.06 7.42
CA GLY A 687 -4.43 15.81 8.41
C GLY A 687 -5.63 15.06 9.03
N SER A 688 -5.77 13.75 8.78
CA SER A 688 -6.87 12.98 9.37
C SER A 688 -6.66 12.75 10.88
N ALA A 689 -7.71 13.00 11.67
CA ALA A 689 -7.71 12.81 13.12
C ALA A 689 -7.39 11.36 13.56
N MET A 690 -7.45 10.39 12.65
CA MET A 690 -7.17 8.98 12.93
C MET A 690 -5.67 8.65 12.98
N VAL A 691 -4.80 9.53 12.49
CA VAL A 691 -3.36 9.27 12.37
C VAL A 691 -2.54 10.10 13.37
N GLY A 692 -3.11 11.18 13.92
CA GLY A 692 -2.38 12.11 14.76
C GLY A 692 -1.17 12.74 14.05
N PRO A 693 -0.50 13.74 14.65
CA PRO A 693 0.66 14.40 14.04
C PRO A 693 1.87 13.45 13.88
N GLU A 694 2.07 12.51 14.80
CA GLU A 694 3.23 11.60 14.81
C GLU A 694 3.05 10.33 13.94
N GLY A 695 1.80 9.91 13.68
CA GLY A 695 1.54 8.66 12.96
C GLY A 695 1.85 8.72 11.46
N GLY A 696 1.88 9.91 10.87
CA GLY A 696 2.19 10.10 9.44
C GLY A 696 3.59 9.63 9.05
N HIS A 697 4.59 9.90 9.89
CA HIS A 697 5.97 9.44 9.66
C HIS A 697 6.12 7.93 9.84
N GLN A 698 5.42 7.35 10.82
CA GLN A 698 5.44 5.90 11.07
C GLN A 698 4.75 5.12 9.94
N LEU A 699 3.67 5.67 9.36
CA LEU A 699 2.97 5.07 8.23
C LEU A 699 3.81 5.11 6.95
N ARG A 700 4.52 6.22 6.68
CA ARG A 700 5.45 6.32 5.55
C ARG A 700 6.57 5.28 5.63
N ARG A 701 7.14 5.04 6.82
CA ARG A 701 8.13 3.97 7.05
C ARG A 701 7.58 2.57 6.77
N ARG A 702 6.26 2.37 6.90
CA ARG A 702 5.56 1.12 6.57
C ARG A 702 5.07 1.08 5.12
N GLY A 703 5.43 2.07 4.30
CA GLY A 703 5.04 2.18 2.90
C GLY A 703 3.63 2.68 2.65
N LEU A 704 2.90 3.18 3.66
CA LEU A 704 1.61 3.85 3.47
C LEU A 704 1.81 5.37 3.45
N VAL A 705 1.61 5.98 2.30
CA VAL A 705 1.85 7.41 2.09
C VAL A 705 0.55 8.20 2.35
N PRO A 706 0.56 9.19 3.26
CA PRO A 706 -0.59 10.08 3.45
C PRO A 706 -0.93 10.85 2.17
N MET A 707 -2.18 10.70 1.72
CA MET A 707 -2.71 11.33 0.51
C MET A 707 -3.29 12.71 0.82
N PRO A 708 -3.03 13.74 -0.01
CA PRO A 708 -3.69 15.03 0.11
C PRO A 708 -5.22 14.91 0.00
N PRO A 709 -6.01 15.56 0.86
CA PRO A 709 -7.47 15.45 0.81
C PRO A 709 -8.09 15.83 -0.53
N ALA A 710 -7.52 16.80 -1.24
CA ALA A 710 -7.99 17.19 -2.57
C ALA A 710 -7.88 16.05 -3.59
N ASP A 711 -6.83 15.22 -3.50
CA ASP A 711 -6.66 14.06 -4.38
C ASP A 711 -7.58 12.91 -3.99
N GLY A 712 -7.79 12.70 -2.68
CA GLY A 712 -8.79 11.76 -2.20
C GLY A 712 -10.21 12.11 -2.68
N ILE A 713 -10.57 13.39 -2.66
CA ILE A 713 -11.85 13.87 -3.21
C ILE A 713 -11.92 13.66 -4.73
N CYS A 714 -10.86 13.94 -5.48
CA CYS A 714 -10.81 13.66 -6.92
C CYS A 714 -11.02 12.17 -7.22
N ALA A 715 -10.42 11.28 -6.44
CA ALA A 715 -10.59 9.84 -6.59
C ALA A 715 -12.05 9.40 -6.31
N LEU A 716 -12.70 10.00 -5.31
CA LEU A 716 -14.12 9.77 -5.00
C LEU A 716 -15.04 10.25 -6.15
N GLU A 717 -14.75 11.43 -6.70
CA GLU A 717 -15.47 11.97 -7.86
C GLU A 717 -15.40 11.01 -9.05
N ARG A 718 -14.19 10.56 -9.40
CA ARG A 718 -13.99 9.61 -10.51
C ARG A 718 -14.70 8.28 -10.28
N ALA A 719 -14.75 7.80 -9.03
CA ALA A 719 -15.48 6.57 -8.70
C ALA A 719 -17.01 6.71 -8.91
N LEU A 720 -17.58 7.87 -8.58
CA LEU A 720 -19.00 8.15 -8.78
C LEU A 720 -19.37 8.39 -10.26
N ASP A 721 -18.49 9.05 -11.00
CA ASP A 721 -18.62 9.32 -12.43
C ASP A 721 -18.45 8.03 -13.27
N GLY A 722 -17.63 7.08 -12.80
CA GLY A 722 -17.47 5.73 -13.35
C GLY A 722 -18.49 4.69 -12.88
N ASP A 723 -19.40 5.07 -11.97
CA ASP A 723 -20.37 4.18 -11.30
C ASP A 723 -19.76 2.92 -10.67
N GLU A 724 -18.63 3.05 -9.99
CA GLU A 724 -17.93 1.92 -9.39
C GLU A 724 -18.60 1.42 -8.09
N ALA A 725 -18.56 0.09 -7.89
CA ALA A 725 -19.12 -0.59 -6.73
C ALA A 725 -18.14 -0.64 -5.55
N THR A 726 -16.95 -1.15 -5.78
CA THR A 726 -15.87 -1.27 -4.79
C THR A 726 -14.56 -0.81 -5.41
N LEU A 727 -13.80 0.00 -4.67
CA LEU A 727 -12.52 0.56 -5.10
C LEU A 727 -11.59 0.66 -3.90
N VAL A 728 -10.30 0.39 -4.11
CA VAL A 728 -9.24 0.71 -3.16
C VAL A 728 -8.49 1.93 -3.68
N VAL A 729 -8.31 2.94 -2.84
CA VAL A 729 -7.53 4.13 -3.19
C VAL A 729 -6.49 4.37 -2.12
N ALA A 730 -5.22 4.10 -2.43
CA ALA A 730 -4.12 4.25 -1.49
C ALA A 730 -2.82 4.56 -2.23
N ASP A 731 -2.08 5.56 -1.74
CA ASP A 731 -0.71 5.78 -2.12
C ASP A 731 0.21 4.85 -1.30
N VAL A 732 0.90 3.94 -2.01
CA VAL A 732 1.68 2.87 -1.40
C VAL A 732 3.07 2.86 -2.00
N ASP A 733 4.07 3.06 -1.14
CA ASP A 733 5.44 2.70 -1.45
C ASP A 733 5.62 1.20 -1.23
N TRP A 734 5.57 0.46 -2.33
CA TRP A 734 5.55 -1.01 -2.33
C TRP A 734 6.82 -1.65 -1.77
N GLU A 735 7.95 -0.96 -1.74
CA GLU A 735 9.22 -1.54 -1.25
C GLU A 735 9.23 -1.72 0.28
N PRO A 736 9.10 -0.66 1.10
CA PRO A 736 8.97 -0.79 2.55
C PRO A 736 7.68 -1.52 2.95
N PHE A 737 6.58 -1.34 2.20
CA PHE A 737 5.34 -2.08 2.46
C PHE A 737 5.54 -3.59 2.32
N LEU A 738 6.15 -4.05 1.23
CA LEU A 738 6.41 -5.47 0.99
C LEU A 738 7.33 -6.06 2.06
N ALA A 739 8.37 -5.34 2.47
CA ALA A 739 9.30 -5.78 3.52
C ALA A 739 8.55 -6.12 4.82
N GLY A 740 7.80 -5.16 5.38
CA GLY A 740 7.03 -5.39 6.60
C GLY A 740 5.87 -6.36 6.42
N TYR A 741 5.11 -6.23 5.33
CA TYR A 741 3.91 -7.04 5.06
C TYR A 741 4.23 -8.51 4.75
N THR A 742 5.45 -8.88 4.38
CA THR A 742 5.82 -10.29 4.13
C THR A 742 6.89 -10.84 5.08
N ALA A 743 7.33 -10.04 6.07
CA ALA A 743 8.41 -10.39 6.99
C ALA A 743 8.20 -11.73 7.73
N ALA A 744 6.97 -11.99 8.19
CA ALA A 744 6.66 -13.18 8.97
C ALA A 744 6.29 -14.42 8.13
N ARG A 745 5.70 -14.23 6.95
CA ARG A 745 5.34 -15.29 6.00
C ARG A 745 5.08 -14.71 4.61
N PRO A 746 5.20 -15.51 3.54
CA PRO A 746 4.71 -15.13 2.23
C PRO A 746 3.22 -14.77 2.26
N ARG A 747 2.85 -13.69 1.57
CA ARG A 747 1.46 -13.23 1.45
C ARG A 747 1.14 -12.93 -0.02
N PRO A 748 0.65 -13.92 -0.80
CA PRO A 748 0.45 -13.79 -2.25
C PRO A 748 -0.58 -12.74 -2.69
N LEU A 749 -1.39 -12.22 -1.76
CA LEU A 749 -2.46 -11.24 -2.01
C LEU A 749 -2.04 -10.08 -2.92
N ILE A 750 -0.85 -9.51 -2.68
CA ILE A 750 -0.28 -8.38 -3.44
C ILE A 750 0.78 -8.82 -4.46
N GLY A 751 1.08 -10.12 -4.53
CA GLY A 751 2.20 -10.66 -5.31
C GLY A 751 2.03 -10.54 -6.82
N GLU A 752 0.81 -10.29 -7.30
CA GLU A 752 0.52 -10.10 -8.73
C GLU A 752 0.60 -8.63 -9.17
N LEU A 753 0.81 -7.68 -8.24
CA LEU A 753 0.99 -6.26 -8.58
C LEU A 753 2.31 -6.05 -9.35
N PRO A 754 2.34 -5.24 -10.43
CA PRO A 754 3.53 -5.10 -11.28
C PRO A 754 4.79 -4.71 -10.50
N ARG A 755 4.70 -3.67 -9.66
CA ARG A 755 5.82 -3.19 -8.85
C ARG A 755 6.28 -4.22 -7.81
N VAL A 756 5.35 -4.96 -7.21
CA VAL A 756 5.67 -6.03 -6.25
C VAL A 756 6.37 -7.19 -6.94
N ARG A 757 5.95 -7.59 -8.14
CA ARG A 757 6.63 -8.63 -8.94
C ARG A 757 8.06 -8.25 -9.28
N GLU A 758 8.30 -6.99 -9.66
CA GLU A 758 9.65 -6.46 -9.90
C GLU A 758 10.53 -6.55 -8.65
N LEU A 759 10.02 -6.09 -7.50
CA LEU A 759 10.74 -6.14 -6.22
C LEU A 759 11.04 -7.58 -5.79
N LEU A 760 10.10 -8.51 -5.97
CA LEU A 760 10.30 -9.93 -5.66
C LEU A 760 11.29 -10.61 -6.61
N ALA A 761 11.31 -10.23 -7.89
CA ALA A 761 12.28 -10.73 -8.87
C ALA A 761 13.70 -10.23 -8.56
N ALA A 762 13.86 -8.93 -8.27
CA ALA A 762 15.13 -8.35 -7.87
C ALA A 762 15.71 -9.00 -6.61
N ARG A 763 14.85 -9.35 -5.63
CA ARG A 763 15.24 -10.12 -4.43
C ARG A 763 15.68 -11.54 -4.75
N HIS A 764 15.06 -12.21 -5.73
CA HIS A 764 15.47 -13.56 -6.17
C HIS A 764 16.79 -13.55 -6.95
N GLU A 765 17.06 -12.52 -7.76
CA GLU A 765 18.32 -12.41 -8.52
C GLU A 765 19.52 -12.06 -7.64
N THR A 766 19.29 -11.33 -6.55
CA THR A 766 20.33 -10.98 -5.55
C THR A 766 20.48 -12.02 -4.44
N ALA A 767 19.50 -12.91 -4.25
CA ALA A 767 19.64 -14.05 -3.36
C ALA A 767 20.48 -15.14 -4.05
N PRO A 768 21.69 -15.50 -3.56
CA PRO A 768 22.33 -16.73 -4.00
C PRO A 768 21.37 -17.90 -3.75
N ALA A 769 21.37 -18.90 -4.63
CA ALA A 769 20.59 -20.12 -4.49
C ALA A 769 21.06 -20.95 -3.28
N THR A 770 20.78 -20.48 -2.07
CA THR A 770 20.97 -21.24 -0.84
C THR A 770 19.68 -21.99 -0.55
N ASP A 771 19.68 -23.26 -0.94
CA ASP A 771 18.84 -24.26 -0.29
C ASP A 771 19.08 -24.14 1.23
N HIS A 772 18.04 -23.87 2.02
CA HIS A 772 18.16 -23.62 3.47
C HIS A 772 18.84 -24.80 4.22
N GLN A 773 18.82 -25.99 3.62
CA GLN A 773 19.54 -27.17 4.11
C GLN A 773 21.06 -27.13 3.84
N ASP A 774 21.53 -26.26 2.94
CA ASP A 774 22.94 -26.12 2.53
C ASP A 774 23.73 -25.19 3.46
N VAL A 775 23.12 -24.11 3.98
CA VAL A 775 23.77 -23.20 4.95
C VAL A 775 24.07 -23.91 6.27
N ARG A 776 23.10 -24.68 6.80
CA ARG A 776 23.31 -25.48 8.01
C ARG A 776 24.38 -26.55 7.83
N ARG A 777 24.47 -27.16 6.64
CA ARG A 777 25.47 -28.19 6.29
C ARG A 777 26.86 -27.59 6.07
N ARG A 778 26.97 -26.39 5.45
CA ARG A 778 28.19 -25.60 5.32
C ARG A 778 28.72 -25.13 6.67
N LEU A 779 27.87 -24.52 7.50
CA LEU A 779 28.26 -24.04 8.83
C LEU A 779 28.73 -25.20 9.72
N ALA A 780 28.04 -26.36 9.68
CA ALA A 780 28.46 -27.55 10.41
C ALA A 780 29.80 -28.15 9.94
N ALA A 781 30.18 -27.97 8.67
CA ALA A 781 31.43 -28.46 8.09
C ALA A 781 32.65 -27.55 8.33
N LEU A 782 32.44 -26.31 8.80
CA LEU A 782 33.51 -25.36 9.09
C LEU A 782 34.14 -25.57 10.49
N PRO A 783 35.46 -25.35 10.65
CA PRO A 783 36.12 -25.20 11.95
C PRO A 783 35.49 -24.05 12.78
N ALA A 784 35.51 -24.17 14.11
CA ALA A 784 34.81 -23.25 15.03
C ALA A 784 35.12 -21.75 14.80
N GLU A 785 36.38 -21.40 14.53
CA GLU A 785 36.79 -20.01 14.24
C GLU A 785 36.21 -19.51 12.91
N GLN A 786 36.27 -20.30 11.84
CA GLN A 786 35.73 -19.94 10.52
C GLN A 786 34.19 -19.89 10.51
N ARG A 787 33.55 -20.73 11.34
CA ARG A 787 32.10 -20.72 11.54
C ARG A 787 31.61 -19.45 12.24
N HIS A 788 32.41 -18.91 13.19
CA HIS A 788 32.09 -17.66 13.87
C HIS A 788 32.18 -16.45 12.92
N GLU A 789 33.19 -16.39 12.06
CA GLU A 789 33.32 -15.32 11.05
C GLU A 789 32.17 -15.31 10.04
N GLU A 790 31.75 -16.48 9.55
CA GLU A 790 30.59 -16.63 8.64
C GLU A 790 29.27 -16.25 9.32
N LEU A 791 29.04 -16.66 10.58
CA LEU A 791 27.86 -16.24 11.34
C LEU A 791 27.85 -14.73 11.61
N ALA A 792 28.99 -14.14 11.95
CA ALA A 792 29.11 -12.70 12.16
C ALA A 792 28.86 -11.92 10.86
N ALA A 793 29.35 -12.40 9.72
CA ALA A 793 29.05 -11.82 8.41
C ALA A 793 27.54 -11.90 8.08
N LEU A 794 26.89 -13.03 8.35
CA LEU A 794 25.45 -13.21 8.15
C LEU A 794 24.62 -12.27 9.04
N VAL A 795 24.96 -12.16 10.32
CA VAL A 795 24.26 -11.29 11.27
C VAL A 795 24.47 -9.82 10.91
N ARG A 796 25.71 -9.38 10.64
CA ARG A 796 26.00 -8.00 10.19
C ARG A 796 25.28 -7.65 8.89
N GLY A 797 25.31 -8.54 7.90
CA GLY A 797 24.62 -8.34 6.62
C GLY A 797 23.11 -8.24 6.79
N THR A 798 22.52 -9.08 7.65
CA THR A 798 21.08 -9.04 7.95
C THR A 798 20.69 -7.76 8.69
N VAL A 799 21.50 -7.35 9.67
CA VAL A 799 21.30 -6.13 10.45
C VAL A 799 21.44 -4.88 9.59
N ALA A 800 22.50 -4.78 8.78
CA ALA A 800 22.71 -3.67 7.86
C ALA A 800 21.55 -3.55 6.85
N ALA A 801 21.06 -4.67 6.32
CA ALA A 801 19.95 -4.70 5.38
C ALA A 801 18.59 -4.34 6.01
N VAL A 802 18.38 -4.56 7.31
CA VAL A 802 17.15 -4.16 8.01
C VAL A 802 17.20 -2.68 8.41
N LEU A 803 18.38 -2.16 8.76
CA LEU A 803 18.56 -0.76 9.13
C LEU A 803 18.81 0.19 7.94
N GLY A 804 18.93 -0.34 6.72
CA GLY A 804 19.20 0.45 5.52
C GLY A 804 20.63 0.98 5.44
N HIS A 805 21.58 0.30 6.09
CA HIS A 805 22.99 0.62 5.92
C HIS A 805 23.52 0.08 4.58
N PRO A 806 24.35 0.86 3.86
CA PRO A 806 24.85 0.48 2.53
C PRO A 806 25.88 -0.66 2.55
N ASP A 807 26.47 -0.97 3.72
CA ASP A 807 27.46 -2.04 3.88
C ASP A 807 27.35 -2.71 5.27
N ALA A 808 27.66 -4.00 5.35
CA ALA A 808 27.71 -4.77 6.58
C ALA A 808 28.86 -4.33 7.51
N ALA A 809 29.91 -3.70 6.97
CA ALA A 809 31.04 -3.19 7.77
C ALA A 809 30.68 -1.97 8.63
N SER A 810 29.51 -1.34 8.43
CA SER A 810 29.06 -0.24 9.28
C SER A 810 28.40 -0.69 10.60
N VAL A 811 28.28 -2.00 10.81
CA VAL A 811 27.68 -2.61 12.02
C VAL A 811 28.82 -3.17 12.88
N GLY A 812 29.08 -2.53 14.02
CA GLY A 812 30.15 -2.95 14.94
C GLY A 812 29.80 -4.23 15.72
N ASP A 813 30.79 -5.10 15.96
CA ASP A 813 30.58 -6.42 16.56
C ASP A 813 30.11 -6.42 18.01
N HIS A 814 30.47 -5.35 18.72
CA HIS A 814 30.12 -5.10 20.13
C HIS A 814 29.20 -3.89 20.29
N GLN A 815 28.75 -3.30 19.18
CA GLN A 815 27.84 -2.16 19.24
C GLN A 815 26.42 -2.66 19.53
N PRO A 816 25.76 -2.15 20.58
CA PRO A 816 24.38 -2.53 20.86
C PRO A 816 23.46 -2.18 19.70
N PHE A 817 22.63 -3.13 19.26
CA PHE A 817 21.72 -2.94 18.13
C PHE A 817 20.75 -1.76 18.33
N VAL A 818 20.40 -1.44 19.59
CA VAL A 818 19.57 -0.28 19.94
C VAL A 818 20.24 1.05 19.56
N GLU A 819 21.57 1.16 19.63
CA GLU A 819 22.34 2.34 19.21
C GLU A 819 22.35 2.52 17.69
N LEU A 820 22.11 1.44 16.95
CA LEU A 820 21.97 1.44 15.49
C LEU A 820 20.53 1.74 15.02
N GLY A 821 19.61 1.96 15.96
CA GLY A 821 18.23 2.36 15.66
C GLY A 821 17.23 1.20 15.58
N PHE A 822 17.51 0.05 16.20
CA PHE A 822 16.54 -1.04 16.30
C PHE A 822 15.31 -0.69 17.14
N ASP A 823 14.14 -1.07 16.63
CA ASP A 823 12.87 -1.09 17.36
C ASP A 823 12.28 -2.53 17.40
N SER A 824 11.14 -2.71 18.08
CA SER A 824 10.49 -4.01 18.23
C SER A 824 10.09 -4.68 16.90
N LEU A 825 9.95 -3.91 15.81
CA LEU A 825 9.62 -4.44 14.47
C LEU A 825 10.90 -4.84 13.71
N SER A 826 11.95 -4.03 13.80
CA SER A 826 13.29 -4.30 13.25
C SER A 826 13.88 -5.58 13.84
N ALA A 827 13.66 -5.82 15.15
CA ALA A 827 14.08 -7.05 15.83
C ALA A 827 13.35 -8.29 15.32
N VAL A 828 12.04 -8.19 15.10
CA VAL A 828 11.23 -9.27 14.52
C VAL A 828 11.65 -9.55 13.08
N GLU A 829 11.99 -8.52 12.30
CA GLU A 829 12.46 -8.68 10.92
C GLU A 829 13.84 -9.31 10.85
N VAL A 830 14.80 -8.88 11.68
CA VAL A 830 16.12 -9.54 11.78
C VAL A 830 15.99 -10.99 12.21
N ARG A 831 15.19 -11.27 13.26
CA ARG A 831 14.91 -12.65 13.68
C ARG A 831 14.32 -13.47 12.54
N SER A 832 13.33 -12.95 11.81
CA SER A 832 12.66 -13.70 10.74
C SER A 832 13.61 -13.98 9.57
N ARG A 833 14.48 -13.02 9.21
CA ARG A 833 15.54 -13.21 8.21
C ARG A 833 16.61 -14.19 8.67
N LEU A 834 17.01 -14.19 9.94
CA LEU A 834 17.94 -15.16 10.52
C LEU A 834 17.32 -16.56 10.63
N ASN A 835 16.05 -16.69 11.02
CA ASN A 835 15.29 -17.95 10.98
C ASN A 835 15.31 -18.52 9.56
N LEU A 836 14.99 -17.69 8.57
CA LEU A 836 15.01 -18.09 7.17
C LEU A 836 16.42 -18.52 6.74
N ALA A 837 17.45 -17.74 7.03
CA ALA A 837 18.83 -18.06 6.61
C ALA A 837 19.41 -19.31 7.29
N THR A 838 19.05 -19.58 8.55
CA THR A 838 19.67 -20.65 9.36
C THR A 838 18.81 -21.91 9.50
N GLY A 839 17.51 -21.82 9.22
CA GLY A 839 16.55 -22.90 9.47
C GLY A 839 16.36 -23.24 10.96
N LEU A 840 16.69 -22.30 11.85
CA LEU A 840 16.49 -22.39 13.30
C LEU A 840 15.16 -21.74 13.70
N ASP A 841 14.63 -22.14 14.85
CA ASP A 841 13.49 -21.49 15.49
C ASP A 841 14.00 -20.54 16.58
N LEU A 842 14.27 -19.29 16.20
CA LEU A 842 14.89 -18.28 17.07
C LEU A 842 13.83 -17.50 17.88
N PRO A 843 14.12 -17.14 19.14
CA PRO A 843 13.20 -16.39 20.01
C PRO A 843 12.78 -15.02 19.44
N ALA A 844 11.55 -14.59 19.73
CA ALA A 844 11.00 -13.29 19.30
C ALA A 844 11.85 -12.10 19.77
N MET A 845 12.50 -12.23 20.92
CA MET A 845 13.33 -11.20 21.55
C MET A 845 14.83 -11.39 21.29
N LEU A 846 15.23 -12.25 20.33
CA LEU A 846 16.64 -12.58 20.05
C LEU A 846 17.59 -11.37 20.08
N VAL A 847 17.25 -10.29 19.37
CA VAL A 847 18.09 -9.09 19.23
C VAL A 847 18.12 -8.23 20.52
N PHE A 848 17.15 -8.42 21.42
CA PHE A 848 17.09 -7.74 22.71
C PHE A 848 17.72 -8.58 23.84
N ASP A 849 17.55 -9.90 23.79
CA ASP A 849 18.18 -10.85 24.70
C ASP A 849 19.68 -10.99 24.41
N HIS A 850 20.07 -10.77 23.15
CA HIS A 850 21.43 -10.80 22.64
C HIS A 850 21.72 -9.48 21.89
N PRO A 851 22.12 -8.41 22.61
CA PRO A 851 22.08 -7.04 22.11
C PRO A 851 23.20 -6.67 21.14
N THR A 852 24.17 -7.56 20.88
CA THR A 852 25.26 -7.31 19.92
C THR A 852 25.39 -8.42 18.89
N VAL A 853 26.09 -8.15 17.77
CA VAL A 853 26.42 -9.16 16.75
C VAL A 853 27.11 -10.37 17.39
N THR A 854 28.03 -10.12 18.31
CA THR A 854 28.76 -11.16 19.04
C THR A 854 27.82 -12.06 19.86
N ASP A 855 26.85 -11.46 20.56
CA ASP A 855 25.91 -12.21 21.41
C ASP A 855 24.97 -13.09 20.57
N VAL A 856 24.45 -12.55 19.45
CA VAL A 856 23.59 -13.30 18.53
C VAL A 856 24.39 -14.43 17.87
N CYS A 857 25.64 -14.21 17.47
CA CYS A 857 26.49 -15.25 16.91
C CYS A 857 26.76 -16.38 17.91
N THR A 858 26.95 -16.03 19.18
CA THR A 858 27.14 -17.00 20.27
C THR A 858 25.88 -17.85 20.48
N PHE A 859 24.71 -17.23 20.46
CA PHE A 859 23.42 -17.92 20.55
C PHE A 859 23.20 -18.87 19.34
N LEU A 860 23.45 -18.38 18.12
CA LEU A 860 23.32 -19.16 16.89
C LEU A 860 24.27 -20.36 16.86
N HIS A 861 25.51 -20.19 17.33
CA HIS A 861 26.46 -21.29 17.48
C HIS A 861 25.93 -22.40 18.40
N GLN A 862 25.43 -22.03 19.57
CA GLN A 862 24.87 -23.00 20.53
C GLN A 862 23.63 -23.72 19.95
N ALA A 863 22.76 -23.00 19.24
CA ALA A 863 21.58 -23.56 18.60
C ALA A 863 21.91 -24.51 17.43
N LEU A 864 23.01 -24.26 16.71
CA LEU A 864 23.47 -25.11 15.60
C LEU A 864 24.14 -26.40 16.07
N ASP A 865 24.95 -26.35 17.13
CA ASP A 865 25.70 -27.52 17.64
C ASP A 865 24.82 -28.53 18.41
N GLN A 866 23.73 -28.07 19.04
CA GLN A 866 22.88 -28.93 19.86
C GLN A 866 21.67 -29.51 19.11
N GLY A 867 21.44 -29.11 17.85
CA GLY A 867 20.35 -29.61 17.02
C GLY A 867 18.98 -29.40 17.66
N ALA A 868 18.50 -28.15 17.72
CA ALA A 868 17.24 -27.73 18.35
C ALA A 868 17.00 -28.34 19.74
N PRO A 869 17.20 -27.59 20.84
CA PRO A 869 16.69 -28.06 22.11
C PRO A 869 15.17 -28.17 22.00
N THR A 870 14.63 -29.39 22.04
CA THR A 870 13.36 -29.65 22.73
C THR A 870 13.45 -28.91 24.07
N PRO A 871 12.39 -28.25 24.60
CA PRO A 871 12.47 -27.54 25.88
C PRO A 871 12.83 -28.54 26.98
N ALA A 872 14.12 -28.77 27.16
CA ALA A 872 14.70 -29.52 28.24
C ALA A 872 14.69 -28.53 29.38
N THR A 873 13.63 -28.64 30.18
CA THR A 873 13.61 -28.38 31.61
C THR A 873 14.79 -27.52 32.04
N ALA A 874 14.58 -26.20 31.98
CA ALA A 874 15.37 -25.26 32.74
C ALA A 874 15.49 -25.88 34.14
N THR A 875 16.70 -26.30 34.46
CA THR A 875 17.01 -26.80 35.79
C THR A 875 16.64 -25.66 36.71
N THR A 876 15.68 -25.93 37.57
CA THR A 876 15.11 -25.03 38.56
C THR A 876 16.22 -24.25 39.28
N ALA A 877 16.48 -23.04 38.81
CA ALA A 877 17.30 -22.04 39.47
C ALA A 877 16.62 -20.68 39.26
N SER A 878 15.71 -20.38 40.20
CA SER A 878 15.17 -19.06 40.59
C SER A 878 14.50 -18.17 39.53
N VAL A 879 13.68 -18.71 38.63
CA VAL A 879 12.67 -17.92 37.92
C VAL A 879 11.33 -18.08 38.65
N ASP A 880 11.09 -17.31 39.73
CA ASP A 880 9.71 -17.04 40.22
C ASP A 880 9.56 -15.91 41.27
N ALA A 881 10.40 -14.87 41.25
CA ALA A 881 10.26 -13.74 42.20
C ALA A 881 10.36 -12.35 41.55
N ALA A 882 11.12 -12.20 40.46
CA ALA A 882 11.42 -10.90 39.87
C ALA A 882 10.29 -10.35 38.97
N GLU A 883 9.63 -11.19 38.16
CA GLU A 883 8.42 -10.79 37.40
C GLU A 883 7.21 -10.57 38.30
N SER A 884 7.08 -11.36 39.39
CA SER A 884 6.08 -11.15 40.43
C SER A 884 6.25 -9.80 41.12
N PHE A 885 7.49 -9.36 41.42
CA PHE A 885 7.73 -8.07 42.08
C PHE A 885 7.36 -6.85 41.23
N ALA A 886 7.71 -6.86 39.93
CA ALA A 886 7.37 -5.75 39.02
C ALA A 886 5.86 -5.66 38.77
N ALA A 887 5.17 -6.80 38.66
CA ALA A 887 3.72 -6.86 38.54
C ALA A 887 3.01 -6.35 39.81
N VAL A 888 3.47 -6.76 41.00
CA VAL A 888 2.93 -6.29 42.29
C VAL A 888 3.19 -4.79 42.47
N TYR A 889 4.39 -4.30 42.16
CA TYR A 889 4.70 -2.87 42.18
C TYR A 889 3.75 -2.07 41.28
N ARG A 890 3.56 -2.50 40.03
CA ARG A 890 2.70 -1.80 39.07
C ARG A 890 1.24 -1.77 39.55
N GLN A 891 0.73 -2.87 40.07
CA GLN A 891 -0.65 -2.96 40.58
C GLN A 891 -0.88 -2.03 41.78
N VAL A 892 0.07 -1.95 42.72
CA VAL A 892 -0.03 -1.06 43.90
C VAL A 892 0.14 0.40 43.48
N ALA A 893 1.05 0.67 42.53
CA ALA A 893 1.33 2.02 42.04
C ALA A 893 0.16 2.63 41.26
N LEU A 894 -0.47 1.88 40.35
CA LEU A 894 -1.60 2.36 39.54
C LEU A 894 -2.89 2.56 40.35
N ARG A 895 -3.02 1.90 41.50
CA ARG A 895 -4.13 2.13 42.44
C ARG A 895 -3.93 3.35 43.34
N GLY A 896 -2.82 4.08 43.17
CA GLY A 896 -2.54 5.31 43.92
C GLY A 896 -2.06 5.10 45.37
N HIS A 897 -1.77 3.87 45.80
CA HIS A 897 -1.35 3.53 47.16
C HIS A 897 0.15 3.84 47.42
N MET A 898 0.54 5.11 47.35
CA MET A 898 1.96 5.53 47.39
C MET A 898 2.71 5.10 48.67
N THR A 899 2.04 5.08 49.83
CA THR A 899 2.63 4.61 51.09
C THR A 899 3.02 3.13 51.03
N GLU A 900 2.22 2.31 50.34
CA GLU A 900 2.47 0.88 50.17
C GLU A 900 3.56 0.63 49.12
N VAL A 901 3.62 1.45 48.06
CA VAL A 901 4.72 1.45 47.08
C VAL A 901 6.05 1.70 47.77
N GLU A 902 6.12 2.71 48.63
CA GLU A 902 7.35 3.03 49.38
C GLU A 902 7.77 1.90 50.33
N ALA A 903 6.81 1.29 51.03
CA ALA A 903 7.07 0.16 51.92
C ALA A 903 7.58 -1.08 51.13
N LEU A 904 6.97 -1.36 49.98
CA LEU A 904 7.34 -2.47 49.09
C LEU A 904 8.77 -2.30 48.55
N LEU A 905 9.08 -1.13 47.98
CA LEU A 905 10.41 -0.84 47.45
C LEU A 905 11.48 -0.82 48.56
N SER A 906 11.18 -0.24 49.73
CA SER A 906 12.11 -0.22 50.85
C SER A 906 12.35 -1.61 51.42
N GLY A 907 11.35 -2.48 51.50
CA GLY A 907 11.51 -3.85 51.98
C GLY A 907 12.39 -4.68 51.04
N ALA A 908 12.10 -4.62 49.73
CA ALA A 908 12.85 -5.35 48.72
C ALA A 908 14.29 -4.85 48.54
N SER A 909 14.54 -3.55 48.74
CA SER A 909 15.90 -2.99 48.68
C SER A 909 16.89 -3.57 49.70
N GLY A 910 16.39 -4.12 50.81
CA GLY A 910 17.21 -4.76 51.84
C GLY A 910 17.92 -6.04 51.36
N LEU A 911 17.49 -6.59 50.22
CA LEU A 911 18.06 -7.79 49.60
C LEU A 911 19.25 -7.47 48.67
N ARG A 912 19.53 -6.19 48.39
CA ARG A 912 20.61 -5.76 47.50
C ARG A 912 21.91 -5.55 48.28
N ARG A 913 23.03 -6.01 47.70
CA ARG A 913 24.38 -5.73 48.20
C ARG A 913 24.65 -4.23 48.21
N ARG A 914 25.48 -3.77 49.15
CA ARG A 914 25.88 -2.36 49.26
C ARG A 914 27.38 -2.19 49.34
N PHE A 915 27.87 -1.07 48.82
CA PHE A 915 29.26 -0.65 48.97
C PHE A 915 29.35 0.62 49.83
N THR A 916 30.35 0.67 50.71
CA THR A 916 30.55 1.78 51.66
C THR A 916 31.75 2.65 51.30
N ASP A 917 32.56 2.21 50.34
CA ASP A 917 33.76 2.90 49.88
C ASP A 917 33.72 3.05 48.34
N PRO A 918 34.06 4.21 47.77
CA PRO A 918 34.05 4.42 46.31
C PRO A 918 34.89 3.42 45.51
N SER A 919 36.00 2.91 46.09
CA SER A 919 36.84 1.89 45.44
C SER A 919 36.16 0.53 45.28
N GLN A 920 35.08 0.28 46.02
CA GLN A 920 34.26 -0.92 45.94
C GLN A 920 33.11 -0.80 44.94
N ALA A 921 32.98 0.35 44.27
CA ALA A 921 32.01 0.52 43.20
C ALA A 921 32.28 -0.49 42.06
N PRO A 922 31.24 -1.00 41.39
CA PRO A 922 31.40 -1.95 40.29
C PRO A 922 32.30 -1.37 39.18
N THR A 923 33.12 -2.24 38.59
CA THR A 923 33.99 -1.90 37.45
C THR A 923 33.12 -1.64 36.23
N GLY A 924 32.59 -0.41 36.13
CA GLY A 924 31.49 -0.14 35.20
C GLY A 924 30.76 1.19 35.37
N THR A 925 31.06 2.01 36.40
CA THR A 925 30.62 3.42 36.41
C THR A 925 31.38 4.20 35.33
N GLY A 926 30.97 3.97 34.09
CA GLY A 926 31.50 4.55 32.88
C GLY A 926 30.67 5.77 32.47
N TYR A 927 30.97 6.25 31.28
CA TYR A 927 30.16 7.26 30.62
C TYR A 927 29.91 6.84 29.18
N VAL A 928 28.74 7.21 28.68
CA VAL A 928 28.35 7.05 27.28
C VAL A 928 28.44 8.41 26.63
N ARG A 929 29.20 8.52 25.54
CA ARG A 929 29.23 9.74 24.73
C ARG A 929 27.99 9.76 23.83
N LEU A 930 27.09 10.71 24.05
CA LEU A 930 25.82 10.81 23.33
C LEU A 930 25.89 11.74 22.12
N ALA A 931 26.65 12.84 22.23
CA ALA A 931 26.91 13.74 21.11
C ALA A 931 28.36 14.21 21.14
N LYS A 932 28.92 14.41 19.94
CA LYS A 932 30.24 15.00 19.77
C LYS A 932 30.11 16.42 19.24
N GLY A 933 30.85 17.35 19.82
CA GLY A 933 30.94 18.74 19.38
C GLY A 933 32.19 19.42 19.93
N ASP A 934 32.54 20.57 19.35
CA ASP A 934 33.79 21.27 19.62
C ASP A 934 33.64 22.49 20.55
N ARG A 935 32.42 22.99 20.78
CA ARG A 935 32.19 24.07 21.74
C ARG A 935 32.32 23.62 23.19
N GLY A 936 32.94 24.45 24.02
CA GLY A 936 33.07 24.28 25.47
C GLY A 936 32.16 25.24 26.25
N PRO A 937 31.75 24.92 27.50
CA PRO A 937 32.02 23.66 28.21
C PRO A 937 31.32 22.44 27.61
N ALA A 938 31.88 21.25 27.83
CA ALA A 938 31.22 19.98 27.57
C ALA A 938 30.08 19.74 28.58
N VAL A 939 29.04 19.01 28.20
CA VAL A 939 27.90 18.73 29.08
C VAL A 939 27.99 17.28 29.57
N VAL A 940 28.00 17.10 30.88
CA VAL A 940 27.97 15.79 31.54
C VAL A 940 26.62 15.62 32.25
N CYS A 941 25.83 14.68 31.76
CA CYS A 941 24.50 14.37 32.24
C CYS A 941 24.50 13.22 33.23
N LEU A 942 23.57 13.26 34.18
CA LEU A 942 23.26 12.14 35.07
C LEU A 942 21.82 11.68 34.85
N PRO A 943 21.55 10.37 34.71
CA PRO A 943 20.19 9.86 34.55
C PRO A 943 19.43 9.91 35.88
N PRO A 944 18.11 10.26 35.88
CA PRO A 944 17.29 10.22 37.09
C PRO A 944 17.11 8.80 37.60
N PHE A 945 16.72 8.71 38.88
CA PHE A 945 16.23 7.48 39.46
C PHE A 945 14.87 7.16 38.83
N ALA A 946 14.88 6.33 37.79
CA ALA A 946 13.71 5.87 37.07
C ALA A 946 13.94 4.41 36.61
N PRO A 947 12.88 3.58 36.53
CA PRO A 947 13.00 2.18 36.14
C PRO A 947 12.97 2.03 34.60
N VAL A 948 13.62 2.96 33.89
CA VAL A 948 13.80 2.99 32.44
C VAL A 948 15.30 2.90 32.15
N GLU A 949 15.68 2.41 30.96
CA GLU A 949 17.09 2.31 30.58
C GLU A 949 17.76 3.70 30.61
N GLN A 950 18.92 3.78 31.28
CA GLN A 950 19.54 5.07 31.65
C GLN A 950 19.90 5.93 30.42
N SER A 951 20.37 5.31 29.33
CA SER A 951 20.83 5.97 28.10
C SER A 951 19.71 6.61 27.27
N LEU A 952 18.50 6.05 27.32
CA LEU A 952 17.37 6.49 26.48
C LEU A 952 16.90 7.92 26.81
N GLN A 953 17.17 8.40 28.02
CA GLN A 953 16.56 9.64 28.55
C GLN A 953 17.12 10.92 27.94
N PHE A 954 18.40 10.91 27.52
CA PHE A 954 19.05 12.07 26.91
C PHE A 954 19.30 11.87 25.40
N ALA A 955 18.82 10.77 24.82
CA ALA A 955 19.04 10.45 23.42
C ALA A 955 18.46 11.53 22.49
N ARG A 956 17.24 12.03 22.77
CA ARG A 956 16.64 13.10 21.97
C ARG A 956 17.32 14.46 22.17
N LEU A 957 17.76 14.75 23.40
CA LEU A 957 18.55 15.94 23.71
C LEU A 957 19.88 15.94 22.92
N SER A 958 20.51 14.77 22.79
CA SER A 958 21.79 14.59 22.09
C SER A 958 21.73 14.97 20.60
N THR A 959 20.57 14.80 19.95
CA THR A 959 20.37 15.17 18.55
C THR A 959 20.65 16.65 18.30
N PHE A 960 20.24 17.53 19.24
CA PHE A 960 20.51 18.96 19.12
C PHE A 960 21.99 19.28 19.33
N PHE A 961 22.67 18.57 20.23
CA PHE A 961 24.07 18.85 20.56
C PHE A 961 25.07 18.27 19.57
N ARG A 962 24.64 17.35 18.70
CA ARG A 962 25.48 16.77 17.64
C ARG A 962 26.09 17.86 16.76
N ASP A 963 27.39 17.80 16.58
CA ASP A 963 28.22 18.77 15.85
C ASP A 963 28.23 20.19 16.43
N ARG A 964 27.70 20.38 17.65
CA ARG A 964 27.65 21.68 18.34
C ARG A 964 28.43 21.68 19.65
N ARG A 965 28.14 20.75 20.55
CA ARG A 965 28.76 20.68 21.89
C ARG A 965 28.83 19.24 22.34
N ASP A 966 29.90 18.87 23.03
CA ASP A 966 30.01 17.53 23.59
C ASP A 966 28.93 17.27 24.65
N LEU A 967 28.23 16.14 24.53
CA LEU A 967 27.25 15.66 25.51
C LEU A 967 27.57 14.21 25.88
N SER A 968 27.78 13.95 27.16
CA SER A 968 28.01 12.60 27.69
C SER A 968 27.11 12.32 28.87
N MET A 969 26.80 11.06 29.12
CA MET A 969 26.04 10.63 30.29
C MET A 969 26.88 9.69 31.15
N VAL A 970 27.02 9.99 32.43
CA VAL A 970 27.62 9.08 33.42
C VAL A 970 26.54 8.13 33.95
N THR A 971 26.83 6.83 33.95
CA THR A 971 25.88 5.81 34.45
C THR A 971 25.83 5.79 35.98
N VAL A 972 24.64 5.60 36.54
CA VAL A 972 24.45 5.52 38.00
C VAL A 972 24.46 4.05 38.44
N PRO A 973 25.32 3.66 39.41
CA PRO A 973 25.47 2.25 39.81
C PRO A 973 24.21 1.71 40.50
N GLY A 974 23.94 0.43 40.30
CA GLY A 974 22.86 -0.33 40.97
C GLY A 974 21.63 -0.58 40.11
N PHE A 975 21.59 -0.06 38.88
CA PHE A 975 20.47 -0.25 37.96
C PHE A 975 20.69 -1.41 36.97
N LEU A 976 21.91 -1.97 36.87
CA LEU A 976 22.18 -3.21 36.13
C LEU A 976 22.16 -4.45 37.05
N PRO A 977 21.90 -5.65 36.51
CA PRO A 977 21.89 -6.89 37.28
C PRO A 977 23.17 -7.07 38.12
N ASP A 978 23.01 -7.54 39.35
CA ASP A 978 24.08 -7.81 40.33
C ASP A 978 24.94 -6.64 40.80
N GLU A 979 24.70 -5.41 40.31
CA GLU A 979 25.38 -4.23 40.81
C GLU A 979 25.00 -3.91 42.27
N PRO A 980 25.98 -3.61 43.15
CA PRO A 980 25.69 -3.16 44.49
C PRO A 980 25.18 -1.71 44.49
N LEU A 981 24.41 -1.34 45.51
CA LEU A 981 23.92 0.02 45.73
C LEU A 981 24.90 0.81 46.63
N ALA A 982 25.01 2.11 46.45
CA ALA A 982 25.79 2.93 47.39
C ALA A 982 25.14 2.93 48.78
N ALA A 983 25.96 2.84 49.84
CA ALA A 983 25.47 2.85 51.21
C ALA A 983 24.98 4.23 51.68
N GLY A 984 25.45 5.33 51.07
CA GLY A 984 25.08 6.70 51.42
C GLY A 984 25.30 7.68 50.27
N ILE A 985 24.78 8.91 50.42
CA ILE A 985 24.85 9.97 49.41
C ILE A 985 26.30 10.34 49.09
N ASP A 986 27.14 10.55 50.11
CA ASP A 986 28.53 10.98 49.92
C ASP A 986 29.33 9.98 49.08
N VAL A 987 29.14 8.68 49.36
CA VAL A 987 29.79 7.59 48.62
C VAL A 987 29.31 7.53 47.16
N LEU A 988 28.02 7.76 46.92
CA LEU A 988 27.47 7.82 45.56
C LEU A 988 28.01 9.04 44.80
N VAL A 989 28.04 10.20 45.44
CA VAL A 989 28.53 11.45 44.86
C VAL A 989 30.03 11.37 44.55
N ASP A 990 30.84 10.77 45.42
CA ASP A 990 32.27 10.55 45.18
C ASP A 990 32.51 9.69 43.93
N VAL A 991 31.73 8.60 43.77
CA VAL A 991 31.83 7.72 42.59
C VAL A 991 31.42 8.44 41.31
N LEU A 992 30.35 9.25 41.35
CA LEU A 992 29.89 10.00 40.19
C LEU A 992 30.83 11.17 39.84
N ALA A 993 31.42 11.82 40.84
CA ALA A 993 32.41 12.88 40.66
C ALA A 993 33.67 12.38 39.95
N ASP A 994 34.21 11.24 40.38
CA ASP A 994 35.34 10.58 39.74
C ASP A 994 35.03 10.16 38.29
N ALA A 995 33.84 9.59 38.04
CA ALA A 995 33.38 9.26 36.70
C ALA A 995 33.18 10.50 35.80
N THR A 996 32.73 11.61 36.38
CA THR A 996 32.54 12.90 35.70
C THR A 996 33.88 13.48 35.26
N LEU A 997 34.92 13.43 36.12
CA LEU A 997 36.26 13.89 35.75
C LEU A 997 36.88 13.06 34.63
N ARG A 998 36.72 11.72 34.68
CA ARG A 998 37.13 10.85 33.57
C ARG A 998 36.38 11.16 32.26
N CYS A 999 35.11 11.51 32.35
CA CYS A 999 34.27 11.86 31.21
C CYS A 999 34.66 13.21 30.60
N ALA A 1000 34.98 14.20 31.43
CA ALA A 1000 35.41 15.52 31.00
C ALA A 1000 36.80 15.49 30.37
N ASP A 1001 37.66 14.56 30.81
CA ASP A 1001 39.03 14.34 30.31
C ASP A 1001 39.86 15.64 30.35
N GLY A 1002 39.82 16.33 31.49
CA GLY A 1002 40.54 17.60 31.72
C GLY A 1002 39.93 18.83 31.03
N ARG A 1003 38.83 18.70 30.28
CA ARG A 1003 38.17 19.83 29.62
C ARG A 1003 37.15 20.51 30.54
N PRO A 1004 36.87 21.81 30.34
CA PRO A 1004 35.80 22.46 31.08
C PRO A 1004 34.45 21.80 30.82
N PHE A 1005 33.66 21.60 31.88
CA PHE A 1005 32.38 20.90 31.79
C PHE A 1005 31.29 21.59 32.61
N ALA A 1006 30.04 21.33 32.24
CA ALA A 1006 28.84 21.68 32.97
C ALA A 1006 28.07 20.42 33.34
N MET A 1007 27.44 20.41 34.51
CA MET A 1007 26.60 19.30 34.97
C MET A 1007 25.16 19.50 34.52
N LEU A 1008 24.50 18.45 34.06
CA LEU A 1008 23.08 18.48 33.73
C LEU A 1008 22.32 17.34 34.43
N GLY A 1009 21.27 17.70 35.16
CA GLY A 1009 20.34 16.75 35.77
C GLY A 1009 18.91 17.02 35.36
N TYR A 1010 18.16 15.95 35.11
CA TYR A 1010 16.73 15.96 34.85
C TYR A 1010 15.97 15.27 35.99
N SER A 1011 14.87 15.87 36.47
CA SER A 1011 14.07 15.32 37.56
C SER A 1011 14.95 14.99 38.78
N SER A 1012 14.81 13.80 39.39
CA SER A 1012 15.61 13.39 40.57
C SER A 1012 17.15 13.37 40.38
N SER A 1013 17.67 13.36 39.14
CA SER A 1013 19.12 13.47 38.93
C SER A 1013 19.66 14.89 39.09
N GLY A 1014 18.80 15.91 39.16
CA GLY A 1014 19.23 17.26 39.51
C GLY A 1014 19.91 17.33 40.89
N TRP A 1015 19.49 16.48 41.83
CA TRP A 1015 20.14 16.36 43.15
C TRP A 1015 21.57 15.85 43.03
N LEU A 1016 21.78 14.85 42.15
CA LEU A 1016 23.10 14.30 41.88
C LEU A 1016 23.98 15.29 41.13
N ALA A 1017 23.45 15.97 40.11
CA ALA A 1017 24.19 16.98 39.36
C ALA A 1017 24.68 18.10 40.27
N HIS A 1018 23.82 18.59 41.17
CA HIS A 1018 24.17 19.60 42.18
C HIS A 1018 25.17 19.06 43.21
N GLY A 1019 24.93 17.88 43.77
CA GLY A 1019 25.82 17.27 44.76
C GLY A 1019 27.22 16.96 44.21
N VAL A 1020 27.31 16.47 42.98
CA VAL A 1020 28.57 16.25 42.27
C VAL A 1020 29.28 17.57 41.99
N ALA A 1021 28.56 18.61 41.55
CA ALA A 1021 29.14 19.94 41.36
C ALA A 1021 29.72 20.51 42.67
N ALA A 1022 28.96 20.44 43.78
CA ALA A 1022 29.42 20.87 45.11
C ALA A 1022 30.67 20.10 45.57
N ARG A 1023 30.67 18.78 45.35
CA ARG A 1023 31.80 17.93 45.70
C ARG A 1023 33.05 18.27 44.89
N LEU A 1024 32.90 18.44 43.58
CA LEU A 1024 33.99 18.81 42.67
C LEU A 1024 34.53 20.22 42.95
N GLU A 1025 33.67 21.17 43.31
CA GLU A 1025 34.08 22.50 43.79
C GLU A 1025 34.91 22.42 45.07
N SER A 1026 34.47 21.62 46.06
CA SER A 1026 35.23 21.40 47.31
C SER A 1026 36.60 20.72 47.07
N ALA A 1027 36.70 19.93 45.99
CA ALA A 1027 37.93 19.26 45.57
C ALA A 1027 38.81 20.13 44.64
N GLY A 1028 38.40 21.37 44.35
CA GLY A 1028 39.18 22.33 43.56
C GLY A 1028 39.03 22.21 42.03
N THR A 1029 38.04 21.46 41.53
CA THR A 1029 37.74 21.32 40.10
C THR A 1029 36.26 21.66 39.81
N PRO A 1030 35.84 22.93 39.98
CA PRO A 1030 34.43 23.30 39.88
C PRO A 1030 33.89 23.11 38.46
N ALA A 1031 32.61 22.70 38.36
CA ALA A 1031 31.88 22.76 37.10
C ALA A 1031 31.66 24.22 36.67
N GLN A 1032 31.66 24.50 35.37
CA GLN A 1032 31.42 25.85 34.86
C GLN A 1032 29.95 26.27 34.98
N GLY A 1033 29.03 25.33 35.07
CA GLY A 1033 27.62 25.57 35.31
C GLY A 1033 26.87 24.31 35.70
N VAL A 1034 25.69 24.47 36.31
CA VAL A 1034 24.77 23.38 36.66
C VAL A 1034 23.42 23.64 36.01
N VAL A 1035 22.91 22.66 35.28
CA VAL A 1035 21.61 22.72 34.59
C VAL A 1035 20.66 21.76 35.29
N LEU A 1036 19.53 22.30 35.74
CA LEU A 1036 18.46 21.56 36.42
C LEU A 1036 17.21 21.61 35.56
N LEU A 1037 16.82 20.47 34.98
CA LEU A 1037 15.61 20.33 34.19
C LEU A 1037 14.49 19.78 35.09
N ASP A 1038 13.49 20.62 35.37
CA ASP A 1038 12.30 20.33 36.19
C ASP A 1038 12.57 19.46 37.43
N THR A 1039 13.53 19.91 38.25
CA THR A 1039 14.01 19.20 39.44
C THR A 1039 13.23 19.61 40.68
N TYR A 1040 12.41 18.70 41.21
CA TYR A 1040 11.73 18.86 42.50
C TYR A 1040 12.69 18.50 43.64
N LEU A 1041 12.64 19.18 44.79
CA LEU A 1041 13.35 18.71 45.98
C LEU A 1041 12.74 17.37 46.46
N PRO A 1042 13.53 16.48 47.10
CA PRO A 1042 13.10 15.12 47.43
C PRO A 1042 11.74 15.01 48.12
N ASP A 1043 11.43 15.94 49.03
CA ASP A 1043 10.20 15.93 49.84
C ASP A 1043 9.19 17.02 49.42
N SER A 1044 9.43 17.77 48.33
CA SER A 1044 8.60 18.91 47.93
C SER A 1044 7.58 18.63 46.82
N MET A 1045 7.65 17.47 46.16
CA MET A 1045 6.74 17.13 45.06
C MET A 1045 5.32 16.84 45.59
N PRO A 1046 4.28 17.58 45.14
CA PRO A 1046 2.90 17.34 45.55
C PRO A 1046 2.44 15.91 45.24
N LEU A 1047 1.53 15.37 46.06
CA LEU A 1047 1.07 13.98 45.91
C LEU A 1047 0.37 13.75 44.57
N SER A 1048 -0.41 14.72 44.09
CA SER A 1048 -1.11 14.64 42.81
C SER A 1048 -0.14 14.56 41.62
N VAL A 1049 0.89 15.40 41.61
CA VAL A 1049 1.99 15.39 40.62
C VAL A 1049 2.76 14.08 40.69
N ARG A 1050 3.02 13.57 41.89
CA ARG A 1050 3.69 12.27 42.09
C ARG A 1050 2.88 11.10 41.56
N GLN A 1051 1.56 11.12 41.73
CA GLN A 1051 0.65 10.11 41.18
C GLN A 1051 0.60 10.20 39.65
N ALA A 1052 0.45 11.39 39.09
CA ALA A 1052 0.47 11.62 37.65
C ALA A 1052 1.81 11.16 37.02
N MET A 1053 2.94 11.50 37.63
CA MET A 1053 4.26 11.07 37.17
C MET A 1053 4.44 9.55 37.27
N THR A 1054 3.92 8.93 38.34
CA THR A 1054 3.92 7.48 38.47
C THR A 1054 3.08 6.82 37.38
N TYR A 1055 1.91 7.37 37.06
CA TYR A 1055 1.07 6.90 35.96
C TYR A 1055 1.76 7.04 34.61
N GLU A 1056 2.30 8.22 34.27
CA GLU A 1056 3.00 8.45 32.99
C GLU A 1056 4.20 7.51 32.80
N VAL A 1057 4.99 7.29 33.87
CA VAL A 1057 6.13 6.36 33.84
C VAL A 1057 5.67 4.90 33.71
N ASN A 1058 4.58 4.49 34.38
CA ASN A 1058 4.10 3.10 34.38
C ASN A 1058 3.22 2.72 33.16
N GLU A 1059 2.47 3.65 32.57
CA GLU A 1059 1.51 3.35 31.49
C GLU A 1059 1.96 3.86 30.12
N ARG A 1060 2.59 5.03 30.06
CA ARG A 1060 3.03 5.63 28.78
C ARG A 1060 4.48 5.29 28.45
N ARG A 1061 5.40 5.36 29.43
CA ARG A 1061 6.83 5.05 29.21
C ARG A 1061 7.21 3.57 29.40
N ALA A 1062 6.48 2.81 30.21
CA ALA A 1062 6.72 1.37 30.38
C ALA A 1062 6.48 0.51 29.12
N ARG A 1063 5.88 1.09 28.08
CA ARG A 1063 5.73 0.46 26.76
C ARG A 1063 7.06 0.31 26.02
N PHE A 1064 8.12 0.96 26.50
CA PHE A 1064 9.42 1.05 25.82
C PHE A 1064 10.57 0.42 26.62
N THR A 1065 10.38 0.00 27.88
CA THR A 1065 11.42 -0.61 28.72
C THR A 1065 10.83 -1.59 29.74
N THR A 1066 11.58 -2.65 30.11
CA THR A 1066 11.12 -3.66 31.07
C THR A 1066 11.49 -3.26 32.50
N MET A 1067 10.47 -2.97 33.33
CA MET A 1067 10.67 -2.80 34.77
C MET A 1067 11.00 -4.15 35.41
N ASN A 1068 12.07 -4.20 36.20
CA ASN A 1068 12.50 -5.42 36.87
C ASN A 1068 12.85 -5.13 38.34
N PHE A 1069 13.04 -6.20 39.11
CA PHE A 1069 13.41 -6.11 40.52
C PHE A 1069 14.62 -5.19 40.75
N THR A 1070 15.63 -5.25 39.86
CA THR A 1070 16.88 -4.50 39.99
C THR A 1070 16.65 -2.99 39.86
N SER A 1071 15.96 -2.54 38.82
CA SER A 1071 15.71 -1.11 38.58
C SER A 1071 14.74 -0.49 39.59
N LEU A 1072 13.72 -1.26 40.01
CA LEU A 1072 12.75 -0.83 41.01
C LEU A 1072 13.36 -0.72 42.42
N THR A 1073 14.20 -1.68 42.83
CA THR A 1073 14.87 -1.62 44.13
C THR A 1073 15.93 -0.52 44.19
N ALA A 1074 16.62 -0.23 43.08
CA ALA A 1074 17.55 0.90 42.98
C ALA A 1074 16.82 2.25 43.09
N LEU A 1075 15.72 2.41 42.35
CA LEU A 1075 14.82 3.57 42.42
C LEU A 1075 14.41 3.88 43.87
N GLY A 1076 13.85 2.87 44.57
CA GLY A 1076 13.39 3.03 45.94
C GLY A 1076 14.52 3.34 46.92
N SER A 1077 15.69 2.72 46.72
CA SER A 1077 16.85 2.91 47.59
C SER A 1077 17.40 4.32 47.50
N TYR A 1078 17.65 4.83 46.29
CA TYR A 1078 18.24 6.16 46.13
C TYR A 1078 17.27 7.28 46.48
N ARG A 1079 15.98 7.14 46.15
CA ARG A 1079 14.96 8.10 46.64
C ARG A 1079 14.91 8.16 48.16
N LYS A 1080 15.00 7.00 48.83
CA LYS A 1080 15.02 6.94 50.30
C LYS A 1080 16.28 7.59 50.88
N LEU A 1081 17.44 7.38 50.26
CA LEU A 1081 18.70 7.98 50.71
C LEU A 1081 18.64 9.51 50.69
N PHE A 1082 17.99 10.11 49.69
CA PHE A 1082 17.85 11.56 49.54
C PHE A 1082 16.71 12.20 50.37
N ARG A 1083 16.00 11.45 51.22
CA ARG A 1083 14.99 12.06 52.11
C ARG A 1083 15.63 13.05 53.08
N GLY A 1084 15.02 14.22 53.23
CA GLY A 1084 15.55 15.32 54.04
C GLY A 1084 16.81 15.99 53.47
N TRP A 1085 17.26 15.61 52.27
CA TRP A 1085 18.40 16.25 51.62
C TRP A 1085 18.02 17.65 51.13
N THR A 1086 18.92 18.61 51.38
CA THR A 1086 18.81 20.00 50.92
C THR A 1086 20.08 20.42 50.21
N PRO A 1087 20.00 21.17 49.10
CA PRO A 1087 21.19 21.58 48.35
C PRO A 1087 22.01 22.61 49.14
N GLU A 1088 23.33 22.42 49.17
CA GLU A 1088 24.28 23.39 49.72
C GLU A 1088 24.63 24.47 48.68
N PRO A 1089 24.94 25.72 49.08
CA PRO A 1089 25.37 26.75 48.14
C PRO A 1089 26.65 26.36 47.39
N ILE A 1090 26.67 26.56 46.07
CA ILE A 1090 27.84 26.38 45.18
C ILE A 1090 28.14 27.69 44.45
N ALA A 1091 29.39 27.91 44.05
CA ALA A 1091 29.78 29.08 43.27
C ALA A 1091 29.40 28.96 41.79
N ALA A 1092 29.25 27.74 41.27
CA ALA A 1092 28.88 27.50 39.88
C ALA A 1092 27.50 28.10 39.56
N PRO A 1093 27.37 28.89 38.47
CA PRO A 1093 26.08 29.43 38.05
C PRO A 1093 25.11 28.28 37.73
N THR A 1094 23.84 28.45 38.12
CA THR A 1094 22.81 27.41 37.95
C THR A 1094 21.70 27.90 37.03
N LEU A 1095 21.34 27.08 36.04
CA LEU A 1095 20.18 27.26 35.18
C LEU A 1095 19.07 26.30 35.61
N PHE A 1096 17.89 26.83 35.89
CA PHE A 1096 16.70 26.06 36.23
C PHE A 1096 15.67 26.18 35.12
N LEU A 1097 15.49 25.10 34.34
CA LEU A 1097 14.47 25.01 33.30
C LEU A 1097 13.19 24.40 33.85
N ARG A 1098 12.06 25.04 33.57
CA ARG A 1098 10.73 24.60 33.98
C ARG A 1098 9.81 24.42 32.77
N PRO A 1099 8.94 23.40 32.77
CA PRO A 1099 7.94 23.23 31.73
C PRO A 1099 6.84 24.30 31.81
N GLU A 1100 6.22 24.62 30.68
CA GLU A 1100 5.02 25.46 30.62
C GLU A 1100 3.80 24.74 31.19
N ASP A 1101 3.65 23.47 30.84
CA ASP A 1101 2.46 22.66 31.06
C ASP A 1101 2.59 21.72 32.27
N CYS A 1102 1.47 21.48 32.94
CA CYS A 1102 1.38 20.49 34.01
C CYS A 1102 1.36 19.07 33.44
N ILE A 1103 1.98 18.12 34.13
CA ILE A 1103 1.96 16.72 33.73
C ILE A 1103 0.51 16.17 33.72
N PRO A 1104 0.06 15.51 32.63
CA PRO A 1104 -1.35 15.15 32.47
C PRO A 1104 -1.81 14.00 33.38
N GLY A 1105 -1.02 12.95 33.54
CA GLY A 1105 -1.34 11.82 34.42
C GLY A 1105 -2.51 10.96 33.94
N ASP A 1106 -3.15 10.27 34.88
CA ASP A 1106 -4.31 9.41 34.64
C ASP A 1106 -5.50 10.24 34.14
N PRO A 1107 -6.03 9.99 32.92
CA PRO A 1107 -7.20 10.70 32.39
C PRO A 1107 -8.46 10.57 33.26
N GLN A 1108 -8.51 9.59 34.17
CA GLN A 1108 -9.61 9.39 35.11
C GLN A 1108 -9.40 10.10 36.45
N ALA A 1109 -8.21 10.65 36.73
CA ALA A 1109 -7.95 11.41 37.94
C ALA A 1109 -8.41 12.88 37.81
N PRO A 1110 -8.74 13.55 38.93
CA PRO A 1110 -9.03 14.98 38.90
C PRO A 1110 -7.83 15.79 38.36
N PRO A 1111 -8.06 16.89 37.62
CA PRO A 1111 -6.97 17.73 37.14
C PRO A 1111 -6.19 18.33 38.30
N ILE A 1112 -4.87 18.47 38.13
CA ILE A 1112 -3.98 19.05 39.13
C ILE A 1112 -4.20 20.56 39.18
N THR A 1113 -4.82 21.04 40.26
CA THR A 1113 -5.13 22.48 40.44
C THR A 1113 -4.28 23.16 41.52
N GLU A 1114 -3.45 22.41 42.24
CA GLU A 1114 -2.50 22.94 43.23
C GLU A 1114 -1.22 23.47 42.56
N ASP A 1115 -0.38 24.19 43.32
CA ASP A 1115 0.93 24.64 42.81
C ASP A 1115 1.82 23.42 42.54
N TRP A 1116 1.91 23.08 41.26
CA TRP A 1116 2.53 21.85 40.79
C TRP A 1116 3.98 22.05 40.37
N ARG A 1117 4.43 23.29 40.14
CA ARG A 1117 5.73 23.54 39.52
C ARG A 1117 6.86 23.34 40.52
N ALA A 1118 7.97 22.76 40.05
CA ALA A 1118 9.17 22.62 40.87
C ALA A 1118 9.73 23.99 41.31
N HIS A 1119 10.36 24.03 42.49
CA HIS A 1119 11.02 25.20 43.06
C HIS A 1119 12.43 24.86 43.53
N TRP A 1120 13.41 25.70 43.18
CA TRP A 1120 14.80 25.57 43.60
C TRP A 1120 15.20 26.71 44.57
N PRO A 1121 15.72 26.42 45.77
CA PRO A 1121 15.86 27.41 46.84
C PRO A 1121 17.15 28.26 46.77
N LEU A 1122 18.12 27.86 45.94
CA LEU A 1122 19.40 28.57 45.79
C LEU A 1122 19.37 29.53 44.60
N PRO A 1123 20.25 30.56 44.53
CA PRO A 1123 20.31 31.49 43.41
C PRO A 1123 20.48 30.77 42.06
N HIS A 1124 19.63 31.11 41.08
CA HIS A 1124 19.64 30.51 39.75
C HIS A 1124 19.12 31.48 38.68
N THR A 1125 19.45 31.21 37.42
CA THR A 1125 18.77 31.75 36.24
C THR A 1125 17.58 30.83 35.93
N GLU A 1126 16.38 31.39 35.78
CA GLU A 1126 15.18 30.63 35.45
C GLU A 1126 14.83 30.78 33.96
N ALA A 1127 14.44 29.67 33.32
CA ALA A 1127 13.88 29.66 31.98
C ALA A 1127 12.66 28.72 31.92
N VAL A 1128 11.69 29.07 31.09
CA VAL A 1128 10.48 28.26 30.88
C VAL A 1128 10.48 27.77 29.43
N VAL A 1129 10.17 26.49 29.21
CA VAL A 1129 10.14 25.86 27.88
C VAL A 1129 8.84 25.10 27.64
N PRO A 1130 8.34 25.01 26.40
CA PRO A 1130 7.09 24.34 26.08
C PRO A 1130 7.05 22.87 26.51
N GLY A 1131 5.84 22.37 26.79
CA GLY A 1131 5.61 20.98 27.18
C GLY A 1131 5.55 20.76 28.70
N ASP A 1132 5.55 19.50 29.11
CA ASP A 1132 5.41 19.05 30.49
C ASP A 1132 6.69 18.36 31.04
N HIS A 1133 6.64 17.86 32.28
CA HIS A 1133 7.75 17.16 32.92
C HIS A 1133 8.34 16.03 32.08
N CYS A 1134 7.52 15.28 31.35
CA CYS A 1134 7.95 14.17 30.50
C CYS A 1134 8.39 14.67 29.12
N THR A 1135 7.67 15.61 28.52
CA THR A 1135 7.97 16.03 27.14
C THR A 1135 9.19 16.93 27.03
N ILE A 1136 9.61 17.61 28.09
CA ILE A 1136 10.79 18.51 28.12
C ILE A 1136 12.11 17.84 27.70
N VAL A 1137 12.26 16.53 27.96
CA VAL A 1137 13.42 15.72 27.51
C VAL A 1137 13.07 14.75 26.37
N ALA A 1138 11.82 14.79 25.90
CA ALA A 1138 11.30 13.94 24.84
C ALA A 1138 10.87 14.76 23.60
N GLU A 1139 9.60 15.12 23.49
CA GLU A 1139 9.04 15.86 22.34
C GLU A 1139 9.60 17.29 22.22
N ASN A 1140 9.83 17.95 23.36
CA ASN A 1140 10.36 19.31 23.47
C ASN A 1140 11.87 19.35 23.76
N ALA A 1141 12.58 18.23 23.62
CA ALA A 1141 14.00 18.12 23.92
C ALA A 1141 14.86 19.11 23.10
N GLY A 1142 14.48 19.42 21.86
CA GLY A 1142 15.22 20.37 21.02
C GLY A 1142 15.19 21.79 21.57
N GLU A 1143 14.05 22.23 22.08
CA GLU A 1143 13.87 23.57 22.67
C GLU A 1143 14.60 23.68 24.00
N ALA A 1144 14.48 22.66 24.86
CA ALA A 1144 15.23 22.58 26.11
C ALA A 1144 16.74 22.58 25.85
N ALA A 1145 17.22 21.81 24.86
CA ALA A 1145 18.63 21.77 24.49
C ALA A 1145 19.14 23.12 23.96
N ALA A 1146 18.32 23.85 23.20
CA ALA A 1146 18.66 25.18 22.68
C ALA A 1146 18.88 26.18 23.82
N VAL A 1147 17.94 26.27 24.77
CA VAL A 1147 18.06 27.15 25.94
C VAL A 1147 19.30 26.82 26.77
N VAL A 1148 19.57 25.52 26.97
CA VAL A 1148 20.78 25.08 27.67
C VAL A 1148 22.03 25.47 26.90
N HIS A 1149 22.07 25.24 25.59
CA HIS A 1149 23.21 25.57 24.75
C HIS A 1149 23.52 27.07 24.76
N ASP A 1150 22.49 27.90 24.60
CA ASP A 1150 22.60 29.35 24.55
C ASP A 1150 23.06 29.91 25.91
N TRP A 1151 22.49 29.41 27.01
CA TRP A 1151 22.92 29.81 28.35
C TRP A 1151 24.38 29.44 28.63
N LEU A 1152 24.82 28.23 28.23
CA LEU A 1152 26.22 27.82 28.37
C LEU A 1152 27.18 28.69 27.55
N ASP A 1153 26.74 29.27 26.43
CA ASP A 1153 27.53 30.23 25.64
C ASP A 1153 27.65 31.61 26.33
N THR A 1154 26.84 31.89 27.36
CA THR A 1154 26.93 33.13 28.16
C THR A 1154 27.86 33.04 29.37
N LEU A 1155 28.33 31.83 29.71
CA LEU A 1155 29.27 31.55 30.80
C LEU A 1155 30.72 31.66 30.33
#